data_AF-A9GF88-F1
#
_entry.id   AF-A9GF88-F1
#
_cell.length_a   1.000
_cell.length_b   1.000
_cell.length_c   1.000
_cell.angle_alpha   90.00
_cell.angle_beta   90.00
_cell.angle_gamma   90.00
#
_symmetry.space_group_name_H-M   'P 1'
#
loop_
_entity.id
_entity.type
_entity.pdbx_description
1 polymer ?
#
loop_
_entity_poly.entity_id
_entity_poly.type
_entity_poly.pdbx_seq_one_letter_code
_entity_poly.pdbx_strand_id
1 'polypeptide(L)'
;MNKGTAIVGFLLCFIAGMGLMWSIDRSAGSRGHEISAVHEDGQPWTDEDAAVPVSSKDPMWGTRAAPVTMVVFSDFECPFCTKVETTINQLKDKYGPEKLRIIWKNNPLPFHKNARPAALAAETVFRLGGSKAFWKFHELAFQNQKSLTPENFEKWAGDAGVDRAKFKAAFDRQEYMAKIDADMAVGKSSGVTGTPASIINGVFLSGAQPIDKFTSVIDEQLKAAQAAVAAGTKPDKVYAKLAAENKAKAPPQKDRERPQEDDKTVWKVPVGDAPAKGPATALVTIVEWSDFQCPFCSKVVPTIDEILTTYGDKVRFVWKNNPLPFHQRAEPAAELAMEARAQKGEKGFWDAYYLLWKNQQKLNDEDLLGYAKELGLDVEKVKAAIATKKFGASIAADQELADDLQASGTPHFFINGRRLVGAQPIDKFKTIIDEEIKKSEALLAKGVAAKDLYAEIIKDGKEPPPPERKEVSAPAPNSPWKGGERAKVVMQVFSDFECPFCKRVEDTVSQISKTYGDKLKIVWRHRPLPMHKNAPLASEAAQEAYTQKGNAGFWAYHEVLFKNQGQPDAFSRASLEKYAEEQGLDMTKFKKALDANTHKAFVDSENSVADKAGISGTPAFVVNGYFISGAQPFSKFKKLIDKAMKEAGETAPAGLPAKRPAPATQPAAAPAAPK
;
A
#
# COMPACT_ATOMS: atom_id res chain seq x y z
N MET A 1 -42.78 -8.30 77.77
CA MET A 1 -42.74 -7.65 76.45
C MET A 1 -41.62 -8.28 75.63
N ASN A 2 -41.96 -8.76 74.44
CA ASN A 2 -41.35 -9.93 73.81
C ASN A 2 -39.90 -9.74 73.35
N LYS A 3 -39.02 -10.65 73.80
CA LYS A 3 -37.64 -10.85 73.31
C LYS A 3 -37.56 -11.39 71.87
N GLY A 4 -38.68 -11.48 71.16
CA GLY A 4 -38.80 -12.02 69.79
C GLY A 4 -38.65 -10.98 68.68
N THR A 5 -38.76 -9.68 68.96
CA THR A 5 -38.70 -8.63 67.93
C THR A 5 -37.29 -8.07 67.68
N ALA A 6 -36.38 -8.17 68.66
CA ALA A 6 -35.00 -7.67 68.50
C ALA A 6 -34.07 -8.66 67.76
N ILE A 7 -34.33 -9.97 67.87
CA ILE A 7 -33.52 -11.00 67.18
C ILE A 7 -33.87 -11.07 65.68
N VAL A 8 -35.14 -10.82 65.33
CA VAL A 8 -35.59 -10.80 63.92
C VAL A 8 -35.06 -9.55 63.18
N GLY A 9 -34.93 -8.41 63.87
CA GLY A 9 -34.33 -7.20 63.29
C GLY A 9 -32.84 -7.34 62.99
N PHE A 10 -32.07 -7.99 63.87
CA PHE A 10 -30.63 -8.17 63.67
C PHE A 10 -30.32 -9.26 62.62
N LEU A 11 -31.09 -10.35 62.56
CA LEU A 11 -30.95 -11.37 61.52
C LEU A 11 -31.35 -10.86 60.12
N LEU A 12 -32.36 -9.99 60.01
CA LEU A 12 -32.76 -9.41 58.71
C LEU A 12 -31.71 -8.40 58.18
N CYS A 13 -31.06 -7.63 59.06
CA CYS A 13 -29.96 -6.75 58.65
C CYS A 13 -28.67 -7.52 58.34
N PHE A 14 -28.39 -8.64 59.00
CA PHE A 14 -27.22 -9.48 58.70
C PHE A 14 -27.39 -10.31 57.42
N ILE A 15 -28.60 -10.80 57.13
CA ILE A 15 -28.92 -11.48 55.86
C ILE A 15 -28.96 -10.49 54.68
N ALA A 16 -29.46 -9.27 54.89
CA ALA A 16 -29.39 -8.21 53.88
C ALA A 16 -27.94 -7.74 53.62
N GLY A 17 -27.11 -7.66 54.68
CA GLY A 17 -25.69 -7.32 54.57
C GLY A 17 -24.83 -8.40 53.92
N MET A 18 -25.08 -9.68 54.23
CA MET A 18 -24.41 -10.81 53.55
C MET A 18 -24.90 -10.97 52.10
N GLY A 19 -26.16 -10.65 51.79
CA GLY A 19 -26.66 -10.62 50.41
C GLY A 19 -26.04 -9.51 49.56
N LEU A 20 -25.71 -8.37 50.17
CA LEU A 20 -25.00 -7.25 49.52
C LEU A 20 -23.49 -7.52 49.39
N MET A 21 -22.82 -8.10 50.38
CA MET A 21 -21.40 -8.47 50.26
C MET A 21 -21.15 -9.70 49.37
N TRP A 22 -22.06 -10.67 49.31
CA TRP A 22 -21.96 -11.80 48.38
C TRP A 22 -22.28 -11.41 46.92
N SER A 23 -23.02 -10.31 46.71
CA SER A 23 -23.24 -9.74 45.37
C SER A 23 -22.11 -8.81 44.89
N ILE A 24 -21.33 -8.24 45.81
CA ILE A 24 -20.22 -7.32 45.47
C ILE A 24 -18.88 -8.08 45.34
N ASP A 25 -18.63 -9.13 46.12
CA ASP A 25 -17.34 -9.85 46.11
C ASP A 25 -17.23 -10.95 45.03
N ARG A 26 -18.33 -11.27 44.32
CA ARG A 26 -18.27 -12.11 43.10
C ARG A 26 -18.03 -11.30 41.81
N SER A 27 -17.86 -9.99 41.93
CA SER A 27 -17.64 -9.07 40.80
C SER A 27 -16.16 -8.77 40.48
N ALA A 28 -15.22 -9.28 41.29
CA ALA A 28 -13.78 -9.12 41.06
C ALA A 28 -13.06 -10.48 41.07
N GLY A 29 -13.13 -11.21 39.95
CA GLY A 29 -12.44 -12.49 39.81
C GLY A 29 -12.57 -13.08 38.42
N SER A 30 -11.51 -12.91 37.63
CA SER A 30 -11.20 -13.50 36.32
C SER A 30 -12.18 -14.58 35.82
N ARG A 31 -13.10 -14.19 34.94
CA ARG A 31 -13.70 -15.09 33.95
C ARG A 31 -13.63 -14.40 32.61
N GLY A 32 -12.94 -15.04 31.66
CA GLY A 32 -12.81 -14.55 30.30
C GLY A 32 -14.18 -14.16 29.76
N HIS A 33 -14.27 -12.96 29.17
CA HIS A 33 -15.46 -12.56 28.44
C HIS A 33 -15.61 -13.53 27.27
N GLU A 34 -16.50 -14.50 27.45
CA GLU A 34 -17.03 -15.30 26.37
C GLU A 34 -17.62 -14.39 25.31
N ILE A 35 -17.31 -14.72 24.07
CA ILE A 35 -17.88 -14.14 22.87
C ILE A 35 -19.35 -14.57 22.81
N SER A 36 -20.25 -13.79 23.42
CA SER A 36 -21.67 -13.84 23.13
C SER A 36 -22.28 -12.44 23.17
N ALA A 37 -22.41 -11.83 22.01
CA ALA A 37 -23.27 -10.68 21.81
C ALA A 37 -24.17 -10.95 20.59
N VAL A 38 -25.33 -11.58 20.82
CA VAL A 38 -26.56 -11.22 20.11
C VAL A 38 -27.76 -11.62 20.96
N HIS A 39 -28.63 -10.65 21.23
CA HIS A 39 -30.05 -10.91 21.51
C HIS A 39 -30.62 -11.65 20.30
N GLU A 40 -30.90 -12.94 20.47
CA GLU A 40 -31.66 -13.78 19.56
C GLU A 40 -33.14 -13.53 19.76
N ASP A 41 -33.68 -12.58 19.04
CA ASP A 41 -35.02 -12.75 18.51
C ASP A 41 -34.76 -13.33 17.13
N GLY A 42 -34.75 -14.65 16.96
CA GLY A 42 -34.46 -15.35 15.70
C GLY A 42 -35.43 -15.05 14.55
N GLN A 43 -36.11 -13.90 14.58
CA GLN A 43 -36.99 -13.38 13.58
C GLN A 43 -36.19 -12.75 12.43
N PRO A 44 -36.51 -13.10 11.17
CA PRO A 44 -35.93 -12.45 10.00
C PRO A 44 -36.18 -10.93 10.06
N TRP A 45 -35.13 -10.15 9.84
CA TRP A 45 -35.20 -8.70 9.68
C TRP A 45 -34.56 -8.26 8.35
N THR A 46 -34.98 -7.10 7.85
CA THR A 46 -34.48 -6.53 6.60
C THR A 46 -34.47 -5.01 6.61
N ASP A 47 -33.42 -4.43 6.03
CA ASP A 47 -33.31 -3.03 5.59
C ASP A 47 -32.95 -3.02 4.08
N GLU A 48 -33.66 -3.82 3.28
CA GLU A 48 -33.44 -3.89 1.83
C GLU A 48 -33.72 -2.56 1.11
N ASP A 49 -34.49 -1.67 1.72
CA ASP A 49 -34.79 -0.32 1.26
C ASP A 49 -33.70 0.71 1.59
N ALA A 50 -32.71 0.35 2.41
CA ALA A 50 -31.62 1.24 2.74
C ALA A 50 -30.70 1.50 1.53
N ALA A 51 -30.03 2.65 1.54
CA ALA A 51 -29.07 3.05 0.51
C ALA A 51 -27.94 2.03 0.27
N VAL A 52 -27.62 1.23 1.30
CA VAL A 52 -26.80 0.02 1.22
C VAL A 52 -27.59 -1.12 1.88
N PRO A 53 -28.21 -2.02 1.09
CA PRO A 53 -29.07 -3.07 1.62
C PRO A 53 -28.37 -4.02 2.59
N VAL A 54 -28.98 -4.25 3.74
CA VAL A 54 -28.54 -5.24 4.75
C VAL A 54 -29.72 -6.01 5.32
N SER A 55 -29.52 -7.27 5.68
CA SER A 55 -30.58 -8.10 6.24
C SER A 55 -30.04 -9.14 7.23
N SER A 56 -30.96 -9.86 7.87
CA SER A 56 -30.65 -11.07 8.65
C SER A 56 -29.93 -12.18 7.87
N LYS A 57 -29.82 -12.06 6.54
CA LYS A 57 -29.03 -12.96 5.67
C LYS A 57 -27.58 -12.52 5.52
N ASP A 58 -27.15 -11.47 6.20
CA ASP A 58 -25.76 -11.02 6.26
C ASP A 58 -25.14 -11.33 7.64
N PRO A 59 -23.88 -11.77 7.70
CA PRO A 59 -23.21 -11.95 8.98
C PRO A 59 -23.09 -10.63 9.74
N MET A 60 -23.51 -10.65 11.01
CA MET A 60 -23.63 -9.45 11.84
C MET A 60 -22.87 -9.62 13.15
N TRP A 61 -22.08 -8.62 13.52
CA TRP A 61 -21.57 -8.43 14.88
C TRP A 61 -22.26 -7.23 15.51
N GLY A 62 -22.65 -7.31 16.78
CA GLY A 62 -23.39 -6.25 17.48
C GLY A 62 -24.91 -6.43 17.41
N THR A 63 -25.66 -5.53 18.04
CA THR A 63 -27.12 -5.64 18.15
C THR A 63 -27.83 -4.99 16.96
N ARG A 64 -29.03 -5.52 16.63
CA ARG A 64 -29.89 -4.97 15.57
C ARG A 64 -30.22 -3.49 15.80
N ALA A 65 -30.37 -3.09 17.05
CA ALA A 65 -30.74 -1.73 17.46
C ALA A 65 -29.53 -0.78 17.56
N ALA A 66 -28.30 -1.25 17.30
CA ALA A 66 -27.14 -0.39 17.36
C ALA A 66 -27.27 0.81 16.41
N PRO A 67 -27.10 2.06 16.89
CA PRO A 67 -27.35 3.29 16.14
C PRO A 67 -26.40 3.49 14.94
N VAL A 68 -25.22 2.86 14.97
CA VAL A 68 -24.26 2.90 13.87
C VAL A 68 -24.08 1.51 13.26
N THR A 69 -24.27 1.42 11.95
CA THR A 69 -23.99 0.23 11.15
C THR A 69 -22.83 0.50 10.20
N MET A 70 -21.79 -0.33 10.31
CA MET A 70 -20.67 -0.37 9.38
C MET A 70 -20.78 -1.60 8.49
N VAL A 71 -21.03 -1.40 7.20
CA VAL A 71 -21.02 -2.47 6.19
C VAL A 71 -19.60 -2.59 5.63
N VAL A 72 -18.99 -3.75 5.75
CA VAL A 72 -17.61 -4.03 5.32
C VAL A 72 -17.64 -4.96 4.10
N PHE A 73 -17.09 -4.49 2.99
CA PHE A 73 -16.85 -5.28 1.78
C PHE A 73 -15.40 -5.72 1.76
N SER A 74 -15.17 -7.02 1.81
CA SER A 74 -13.84 -7.56 2.07
C SER A 74 -13.58 -8.88 1.35
N ASP A 75 -12.32 -9.26 1.36
CA ASP A 75 -11.74 -10.40 0.65
C ASP A 75 -10.75 -11.10 1.58
N PHE A 76 -10.98 -12.38 1.85
CA PHE A 76 -10.16 -13.18 2.77
C PHE A 76 -8.71 -13.37 2.34
N GLU A 77 -8.37 -13.24 1.05
CA GLU A 77 -7.01 -13.37 0.52
C GLU A 77 -6.32 -12.00 0.36
N CYS A 78 -7.06 -10.90 0.52
CA CYS A 78 -6.50 -9.55 0.35
C CYS A 78 -5.63 -9.12 1.56
N PRO A 79 -4.34 -8.80 1.36
CA PRO A 79 -3.45 -8.41 2.46
C PRO A 79 -3.78 -7.04 3.07
N PHE A 80 -4.50 -6.17 2.34
CA PHE A 80 -4.98 -4.91 2.89
C PHE A 80 -6.22 -5.09 3.77
N CYS A 81 -7.04 -6.11 3.51
CA CYS A 81 -8.20 -6.43 4.34
C CYS A 81 -7.76 -6.82 5.76
N THR A 82 -6.64 -7.53 5.89
CA THR A 82 -6.00 -7.88 7.19
C THR A 82 -5.70 -6.66 8.06
N LYS A 83 -5.34 -5.52 7.44
CA LYS A 83 -5.12 -4.27 8.19
C LYS A 83 -6.42 -3.72 8.76
N VAL A 84 -7.51 -3.81 7.98
CA VAL A 84 -8.84 -3.39 8.44
C VAL A 84 -9.37 -4.33 9.51
N GLU A 85 -9.01 -5.61 9.52
CA GLU A 85 -9.39 -6.52 10.62
C GLU A 85 -8.86 -6.08 11.98
N THR A 86 -7.63 -5.58 12.02
CA THR A 86 -7.07 -5.00 13.26
C THR A 86 -7.89 -3.78 13.68
N THR A 87 -8.24 -2.90 12.74
CA THR A 87 -9.11 -1.75 13.00
C THR A 87 -10.50 -2.18 13.47
N ILE A 88 -11.12 -3.18 12.85
CA ILE A 88 -12.44 -3.71 13.22
C ILE A 88 -12.42 -4.17 14.68
N ASN A 89 -11.40 -4.92 15.10
CA ASN A 89 -11.30 -5.38 16.49
C ASN A 89 -11.17 -4.21 17.47
N GLN A 90 -10.32 -3.23 17.15
CA GLN A 90 -10.21 -2.01 17.97
C GLN A 90 -11.53 -1.22 18.04
N LEU A 91 -12.31 -1.19 16.96
CA LEU A 91 -13.63 -0.55 16.93
C LEU A 91 -14.67 -1.33 17.75
N LYS A 92 -14.65 -2.67 17.68
CA LYS A 92 -15.49 -3.54 18.52
C LYS A 92 -15.23 -3.28 20.00
N ASP A 93 -13.96 -3.22 20.40
CA ASP A 93 -13.54 -2.95 21.77
C ASP A 93 -13.94 -1.53 22.22
N LYS A 94 -13.75 -0.53 21.35
CA LYS A 94 -14.03 0.87 21.68
C LYS A 94 -15.53 1.16 21.83
N TYR A 95 -16.36 0.65 20.92
CA TYR A 95 -17.77 1.04 20.83
C TYR A 95 -18.73 0.03 21.48
N GLY A 96 -18.38 -1.25 21.49
CA GLY A 96 -19.24 -2.31 21.98
C GLY A 96 -20.46 -2.59 21.07
N PRO A 97 -21.14 -3.72 21.31
CA PRO A 97 -22.19 -4.23 20.42
C PRO A 97 -23.46 -3.38 20.39
N GLU A 98 -23.70 -2.56 21.42
CA GLU A 98 -24.90 -1.69 21.51
C GLU A 98 -24.76 -0.36 20.77
N LYS A 99 -23.53 0.07 20.47
CA LYS A 99 -23.27 1.33 19.76
C LYS A 99 -22.90 1.10 18.30
N LEU A 100 -22.18 0.03 18.02
CA LEU A 100 -21.70 -0.32 16.69
C LEU A 100 -22.15 -1.72 16.31
N ARG A 101 -22.81 -1.81 15.15
CA ARG A 101 -23.08 -3.04 14.44
C ARG A 101 -22.20 -3.12 13.20
N ILE A 102 -21.60 -4.28 12.95
CA ILE A 102 -20.76 -4.54 11.78
C ILE A 102 -21.42 -5.61 10.94
N ILE A 103 -21.65 -5.31 9.65
CA ILE A 103 -22.21 -6.23 8.66
C ILE A 103 -21.11 -6.60 7.67
N TRP A 104 -20.93 -7.90 7.45
CA TRP A 104 -20.00 -8.41 6.46
C TRP A 104 -20.69 -8.58 5.09
N LYS A 105 -19.99 -8.20 4.02
CA LYS A 105 -20.35 -8.53 2.63
C LYS A 105 -19.12 -9.06 1.86
N ASN A 106 -19.32 -10.14 1.13
CA ASN A 106 -18.27 -10.78 0.35
C ASN A 106 -17.95 -9.97 -0.91
N ASN A 107 -16.68 -9.64 -1.14
CA ASN A 107 -16.23 -9.04 -2.40
C ASN A 107 -14.88 -9.64 -2.86
N PRO A 108 -14.83 -10.96 -3.14
CA PRO A 108 -13.61 -11.63 -3.58
C PRO A 108 -13.13 -11.07 -4.91
N LEU A 109 -11.86 -10.68 -4.97
CA LEU A 109 -11.26 -10.09 -6.16
C LEU A 109 -10.87 -11.18 -7.17
N PRO A 110 -11.11 -11.02 -8.48
CA PRO A 110 -10.90 -12.09 -9.48
C PRO A 110 -9.46 -12.60 -9.61
N PHE A 111 -8.49 -11.88 -9.07
CA PHE A 111 -7.06 -12.22 -9.09
C PHE A 111 -6.59 -12.93 -7.82
N HIS A 112 -7.45 -13.07 -6.81
CA HIS A 112 -7.25 -13.87 -5.62
C HIS A 112 -7.91 -15.24 -5.80
N LYS A 113 -7.09 -16.26 -6.07
CA LYS A 113 -7.57 -17.60 -6.48
C LYS A 113 -8.38 -18.30 -5.39
N ASN A 114 -8.05 -18.05 -4.13
CA ASN A 114 -8.66 -18.65 -2.95
C ASN A 114 -9.72 -17.75 -2.30
N ALA A 115 -9.82 -16.47 -2.67
CA ALA A 115 -10.81 -15.54 -2.12
C ALA A 115 -12.26 -15.99 -2.32
N ARG A 116 -12.62 -16.42 -3.55
CA ARG A 116 -14.00 -16.85 -3.84
C ARG A 116 -14.36 -18.16 -3.14
N PRO A 117 -13.50 -19.20 -3.12
CA PRO A 117 -13.69 -20.36 -2.26
C PRO A 117 -13.76 -20.02 -0.76
N ALA A 118 -12.89 -19.13 -0.25
CA ALA A 118 -12.93 -18.72 1.15
C ALA A 118 -14.23 -17.97 1.52
N ALA A 119 -14.72 -17.10 0.62
CA ALA A 119 -16.01 -16.43 0.78
C ALA A 119 -17.17 -17.44 0.79
N LEU A 120 -17.14 -18.44 -0.10
CA LEU A 120 -18.12 -19.54 -0.07
C LEU A 120 -18.06 -20.33 1.23
N ALA A 121 -16.86 -20.66 1.72
CA ALA A 121 -16.71 -21.35 2.99
C ALA A 121 -17.28 -20.53 4.15
N ALA A 122 -16.95 -19.25 4.23
CA ALA A 122 -17.46 -18.36 5.28
C ALA A 122 -19.00 -18.26 5.21
N GLU A 123 -19.57 -18.13 4.01
CA GLU A 123 -21.02 -18.09 3.81
C GLU A 123 -21.70 -19.42 4.21
N THR A 124 -21.09 -20.56 3.88
CA THR A 124 -21.57 -21.88 4.32
C THR A 124 -21.54 -22.00 5.84
N VAL A 125 -20.47 -21.55 6.50
CA VAL A 125 -20.40 -21.52 7.97
C VAL A 125 -21.50 -20.65 8.55
N PHE A 126 -21.73 -19.45 7.98
CA PHE A 126 -22.79 -18.57 8.42
C PHE A 126 -24.18 -19.22 8.29
N ARG A 127 -24.46 -19.90 7.17
CA ARG A 127 -25.73 -20.59 6.95
C ARG A 127 -25.98 -21.75 7.92
N LEU A 128 -24.92 -22.44 8.33
CA LEU A 128 -25.03 -23.63 9.18
C LEU A 128 -24.92 -23.32 10.68
N GLY A 129 -24.18 -22.27 11.07
CA GLY A 129 -23.88 -21.95 12.47
C GLY A 129 -24.16 -20.51 12.89
N GLY A 130 -24.74 -19.69 12.01
CA GLY A 130 -25.10 -18.30 12.28
C GLY A 130 -23.90 -17.36 12.41
N SER A 131 -24.16 -16.12 12.84
CA SER A 131 -23.13 -15.07 12.95
C SER A 131 -21.99 -15.43 13.90
N LYS A 132 -22.27 -16.13 15.01
CA LYS A 132 -21.23 -16.54 15.97
C LYS A 132 -20.21 -17.46 15.31
N ALA A 133 -20.67 -18.49 14.59
CA ALA A 133 -19.80 -19.38 13.84
C ALA A 133 -19.07 -18.64 12.71
N PHE A 134 -19.77 -17.76 11.98
CA PHE A 134 -19.16 -16.94 10.93
C PHE A 134 -17.96 -16.15 11.44
N TRP A 135 -18.12 -15.38 12.52
CA TRP A 135 -17.03 -14.53 13.04
C TRP A 135 -15.86 -15.36 13.57
N LYS A 136 -16.12 -16.57 14.06
CA LYS A 136 -15.05 -17.48 14.46
C LYS A 136 -14.26 -18.02 13.26
N PHE A 137 -14.96 -18.47 12.21
CA PHE A 137 -14.33 -18.89 10.96
C PHE A 137 -13.55 -17.74 10.31
N HIS A 138 -14.16 -16.56 10.28
CA HIS A 138 -13.57 -15.36 9.71
C HIS A 138 -12.24 -14.98 10.40
N GLU A 139 -12.20 -15.00 11.73
CA GLU A 139 -10.96 -14.81 12.49
C GLU A 139 -9.88 -15.82 12.08
N LEU A 140 -10.21 -17.11 12.04
CA LEU A 140 -9.29 -18.18 11.66
C LEU A 140 -8.76 -18.01 10.23
N ALA A 141 -9.64 -17.65 9.28
CA ALA A 141 -9.27 -17.43 7.89
C ALA A 141 -8.29 -16.25 7.74
N PHE A 142 -8.53 -15.13 8.43
CA PHE A 142 -7.63 -13.97 8.39
C PHE A 142 -6.31 -14.17 9.15
N GLN A 143 -6.29 -14.98 10.22
CA GLN A 143 -5.04 -15.36 10.88
C GLN A 143 -4.18 -16.28 10.00
N ASN A 144 -4.79 -16.98 9.05
CA ASN A 144 -4.14 -18.03 8.24
C ASN A 144 -4.31 -17.80 6.73
N GLN A 145 -4.25 -16.54 6.26
CA GLN A 145 -4.50 -16.18 4.85
C GLN A 145 -3.63 -16.91 3.82
N LYS A 146 -2.43 -17.36 4.21
CA LYS A 146 -1.54 -18.13 3.31
C LYS A 146 -2.01 -19.59 3.13
N SER A 147 -3.03 -20.02 3.86
CA SER A 147 -3.46 -21.41 3.94
C SER A 147 -4.96 -21.54 3.69
N LEU A 148 -5.54 -20.66 2.87
CA LEU A 148 -6.93 -20.69 2.42
C LEU A 148 -7.16 -21.86 1.46
N THR A 149 -7.37 -23.06 2.01
CA THR A 149 -7.54 -24.32 1.27
C THR A 149 -8.83 -25.01 1.70
N PRO A 150 -9.46 -25.84 0.83
CA PRO A 150 -10.67 -26.58 1.19
C PRO A 150 -10.55 -27.40 2.48
N GLU A 151 -9.40 -28.04 2.70
CA GLU A 151 -9.13 -28.84 3.90
C GLU A 151 -9.14 -27.97 5.16
N ASN A 152 -8.51 -26.79 5.09
CA ASN A 152 -8.50 -25.86 6.20
C ASN A 152 -9.86 -25.18 6.39
N PHE A 153 -10.62 -24.92 5.33
CA PHE A 153 -11.97 -24.39 5.46
C PHE A 153 -12.88 -25.37 6.23
N GLU A 154 -12.82 -26.65 5.90
CA GLU A 154 -13.58 -27.68 6.62
C GLU A 154 -13.14 -27.78 8.09
N LYS A 155 -11.82 -27.74 8.33
CA LYS A 155 -11.27 -27.72 9.70
C LYS A 155 -11.78 -26.51 10.48
N TRP A 156 -11.64 -25.30 9.94
CA TRP A 156 -12.06 -24.06 10.61
C TRP A 156 -13.57 -23.96 10.76
N ALA A 157 -14.36 -24.55 9.86
CA ALA A 157 -15.80 -24.69 10.02
C ALA A 157 -16.12 -25.56 11.26
N GLY A 158 -15.42 -26.68 11.43
CA GLY A 158 -15.50 -27.51 12.64
C GLY A 158 -15.09 -26.74 13.90
N ASP A 159 -13.97 -26.02 13.86
CA ASP A 159 -13.48 -25.17 14.97
C ASP A 159 -14.47 -24.03 15.31
N ALA A 160 -15.26 -23.59 14.33
CA ALA A 160 -16.34 -22.62 14.50
C ALA A 160 -17.67 -23.24 15.01
N GLY A 161 -17.70 -24.55 15.28
CA GLY A 161 -18.87 -25.26 15.82
C GLY A 161 -19.86 -25.75 14.77
N VAL A 162 -19.49 -25.75 13.48
CA VAL A 162 -20.33 -26.29 12.40
C VAL A 162 -20.04 -27.77 12.16
N ASP A 163 -21.08 -28.56 11.91
CA ASP A 163 -20.95 -29.97 11.50
C ASP A 163 -20.15 -30.06 10.18
N ARG A 164 -18.98 -30.71 10.25
CA ARG A 164 -18.04 -30.81 9.11
C ARG A 164 -18.63 -31.54 7.91
N ALA A 165 -19.46 -32.56 8.12
CA ALA A 165 -20.07 -33.31 7.03
C ALA A 165 -21.13 -32.46 6.32
N LYS A 166 -21.95 -31.71 7.07
CA LYS A 166 -22.90 -30.76 6.49
C LYS A 166 -22.20 -29.60 5.78
N PHE A 167 -21.14 -29.05 6.38
CA PHE A 167 -20.31 -28.03 5.73
C PHE A 167 -19.77 -28.54 4.40
N LYS A 168 -19.11 -29.70 4.41
CA LYS A 168 -18.49 -30.26 3.21
C LYS A 168 -19.53 -30.50 2.11
N ALA A 169 -20.68 -31.07 2.46
CA ALA A 169 -21.76 -31.31 1.50
C ALA A 169 -22.29 -30.01 0.86
N ALA A 170 -22.49 -28.94 1.63
CA ALA A 170 -22.96 -27.65 1.11
C ALA A 170 -21.86 -26.91 0.32
N PHE A 171 -20.61 -26.98 0.79
CA PHE A 171 -19.45 -26.37 0.15
C PHE A 171 -19.12 -27.01 -1.20
N ASP A 172 -19.10 -28.35 -1.27
CA ASP A 172 -18.85 -29.10 -2.51
C ASP A 172 -19.94 -28.81 -3.55
N ARG A 173 -21.19 -28.64 -3.13
CA ARG A 173 -22.32 -28.23 -4.00
C ARG A 173 -22.32 -26.74 -4.37
N GLN A 174 -21.44 -25.94 -3.79
CA GLN A 174 -21.40 -24.49 -3.96
C GLN A 174 -22.74 -23.81 -3.66
N GLU A 175 -23.48 -24.33 -2.67
CA GLU A 175 -24.90 -24.05 -2.43
C GLU A 175 -25.22 -22.56 -2.25
N TYR A 176 -24.27 -21.78 -1.74
CA TYR A 176 -24.45 -20.35 -1.42
C TYR A 176 -23.66 -19.39 -2.31
N MET A 177 -23.18 -19.85 -3.47
CA MET A 177 -22.42 -19.01 -4.40
C MET A 177 -23.21 -17.77 -4.86
N ALA A 178 -24.52 -17.93 -5.07
CA ALA A 178 -25.41 -16.82 -5.47
C ALA A 178 -25.43 -15.66 -4.47
N LYS A 179 -25.21 -15.93 -3.17
CA LYS A 179 -25.11 -14.86 -2.16
C LYS A 179 -23.83 -14.05 -2.31
N ILE A 180 -22.73 -14.67 -2.70
CA ILE A 180 -21.45 -13.99 -2.94
C ILE A 180 -21.61 -13.04 -4.13
N ASP A 181 -22.25 -13.51 -5.21
CA ASP A 181 -22.53 -12.69 -6.38
C ASP A 181 -23.47 -11.52 -6.04
N ALA A 182 -24.47 -11.76 -5.18
CA ALA A 182 -25.36 -10.71 -4.68
C ALA A 182 -24.63 -9.66 -3.83
N ASP A 183 -23.71 -10.07 -2.94
CA ASP A 183 -22.90 -9.15 -2.14
C ASP A 183 -22.01 -8.27 -3.01
N MET A 184 -21.38 -8.86 -4.03
CA MET A 184 -20.58 -8.12 -5.01
C MET A 184 -21.44 -7.13 -5.81
N ALA A 185 -22.66 -7.50 -6.18
CA ALA A 185 -23.59 -6.62 -6.87
C ALA A 185 -24.00 -5.42 -5.98
N VAL A 186 -24.26 -5.65 -4.69
CA VAL A 186 -24.51 -4.59 -3.71
C VAL A 186 -23.28 -3.69 -3.56
N GLY A 187 -22.07 -4.26 -3.50
CA GLY A 187 -20.83 -3.51 -3.45
C GLY A 187 -20.71 -2.57 -4.65
N LYS A 188 -20.89 -3.11 -5.86
CA LYS A 188 -20.84 -2.35 -7.11
C LYS A 188 -21.87 -1.21 -7.14
N SER A 189 -23.13 -1.48 -6.79
CA SER A 189 -24.18 -0.45 -6.77
C SER A 189 -24.01 0.58 -5.65
N SER A 190 -23.23 0.24 -4.61
CA SER A 190 -22.83 1.13 -3.52
C SER A 190 -21.49 1.83 -3.77
N GLY A 191 -20.91 1.70 -4.97
CA GLY A 191 -19.68 2.39 -5.37
C GLY A 191 -18.37 1.73 -4.89
N VAL A 192 -18.42 0.49 -4.42
CA VAL A 192 -17.23 -0.31 -4.07
C VAL A 192 -16.52 -0.76 -5.34
N THR A 193 -15.26 -0.37 -5.50
CA THR A 193 -14.41 -0.69 -6.66
C THR A 193 -13.21 -1.58 -6.31
N GLY A 194 -13.04 -1.92 -5.03
CA GLY A 194 -11.97 -2.78 -4.51
C GLY A 194 -12.14 -3.02 -3.02
N THR A 195 -11.29 -3.88 -2.45
CA THR A 195 -11.31 -4.22 -1.02
C THR A 195 -10.02 -3.79 -0.31
N PRO A 196 -10.08 -3.46 0.98
CA PRO A 196 -11.30 -3.33 1.79
C PRO A 196 -12.07 -2.04 1.46
N ALA A 197 -13.38 -2.06 1.64
CA ALA A 197 -14.22 -0.87 1.63
C ALA A 197 -15.22 -0.92 2.78
N SER A 198 -15.52 0.23 3.38
CA SER A 198 -16.45 0.34 4.50
C SER A 198 -17.47 1.44 4.27
N ILE A 199 -18.73 1.18 4.62
CA ILE A 199 -19.80 2.16 4.54
C ILE A 199 -20.46 2.28 5.91
N ILE A 200 -20.35 3.44 6.54
CA ILE A 200 -20.79 3.69 7.93
C ILE A 200 -22.03 4.58 7.89
N ASN A 201 -23.21 4.01 8.14
CA ASN A 201 -24.50 4.69 7.98
C ASN A 201 -24.58 5.46 6.63
N GLY A 202 -24.07 4.90 5.54
CA GLY A 202 -24.01 5.54 4.21
C GLY A 202 -22.77 6.39 3.91
N VAL A 203 -21.90 6.66 4.89
CA VAL A 203 -20.62 7.36 4.66
C VAL A 203 -19.56 6.39 4.14
N PHE A 204 -19.08 6.62 2.91
CA PHE A 204 -18.12 5.73 2.24
C PHE A 204 -16.66 5.99 2.67
N LEU A 205 -15.96 4.94 3.06
CA LEU A 205 -14.52 4.91 3.31
C LEU A 205 -13.85 3.86 2.41
N SER A 206 -12.94 4.31 1.55
CA SER A 206 -12.21 3.45 0.60
C SER A 206 -10.87 2.99 1.17
N GLY A 207 -10.59 1.69 1.10
CA GLY A 207 -9.31 1.13 1.47
C GLY A 207 -9.09 1.01 2.98
N ALA A 208 -7.89 0.54 3.34
CA ALA A 208 -7.47 0.43 4.73
C ALA A 208 -7.11 1.81 5.31
N GLN A 209 -8.11 2.55 5.78
CA GLN A 209 -7.93 3.86 6.40
C GLN A 209 -7.40 3.75 7.85
N PRO A 210 -6.69 4.77 8.37
CA PRO A 210 -6.32 4.83 9.78
C PRO A 210 -7.54 4.78 10.70
N ILE A 211 -7.41 4.19 11.89
CA ILE A 211 -8.50 4.06 12.87
C ILE A 211 -9.13 5.41 13.22
N ASP A 212 -8.35 6.49 13.30
CA ASP A 212 -8.86 7.83 13.62
C ASP A 212 -9.94 8.29 12.63
N LYS A 213 -9.83 7.88 11.36
CA LYS A 213 -10.83 8.20 10.34
C LYS A 213 -12.13 7.44 10.59
N PHE A 214 -12.04 6.16 10.95
CA PHE A 214 -13.21 5.36 11.33
C PHE A 214 -13.87 5.92 12.59
N THR A 215 -13.09 6.23 13.63
CA THR A 215 -13.64 6.76 14.88
C THR A 215 -14.29 8.12 14.68
N SER A 216 -13.69 9.00 13.88
CA SER A 216 -14.27 10.30 13.55
C SER A 216 -15.63 10.15 12.88
N VAL A 217 -15.76 9.23 11.91
CA VAL A 217 -17.03 9.00 11.22
C VAL A 217 -18.05 8.32 12.15
N ILE A 218 -17.65 7.31 12.92
CA ILE A 218 -18.54 6.62 13.87
C ILE A 218 -19.05 7.59 14.94
N ASP A 219 -18.19 8.44 15.51
CA ASP A 219 -18.57 9.41 16.54
C ASP A 219 -19.54 10.46 15.98
N GLU A 220 -19.37 10.90 14.74
CA GLU A 220 -20.31 11.78 14.05
C GLU A 220 -21.65 11.07 13.80
N GLN A 221 -21.62 9.83 13.32
CA GLN A 221 -22.83 9.06 13.04
C GLN A 221 -23.58 8.65 14.30
N LEU A 222 -22.89 8.46 15.44
CA LEU A 222 -23.52 8.27 16.75
C LEU A 222 -24.33 9.50 17.16
N LYS A 223 -23.77 10.71 16.97
CA LYS A 223 -24.48 11.98 17.25
C LYS A 223 -25.68 12.15 16.33
N ALA A 224 -25.51 11.88 15.03
CA ALA A 224 -26.59 11.94 14.06
C ALA A 224 -27.72 10.94 14.39
N ALA A 225 -27.37 9.73 14.81
CA ALA A 225 -28.32 8.71 15.23
C ALA A 225 -29.10 9.13 16.49
N GLN A 226 -28.43 9.68 17.50
CA GLN A 226 -29.08 10.21 18.70
C GLN A 226 -30.08 11.32 18.36
N ALA A 227 -29.70 12.24 17.46
CA ALA A 227 -30.60 13.29 16.97
C ALA A 227 -31.79 12.70 16.19
N ALA A 228 -31.56 11.69 15.35
CA ALA A 228 -32.63 11.02 14.60
C ALA A 228 -33.64 10.32 15.53
N VAL A 229 -33.16 9.65 16.58
CA VAL A 229 -34.00 9.01 17.60
C VAL A 229 -34.78 10.04 18.41
N ALA A 230 -34.12 11.13 18.84
CA ALA A 230 -34.79 12.24 19.53
C ALA A 230 -35.88 12.89 18.66
N ALA A 231 -35.71 12.90 17.34
CA ALA A 231 -36.70 13.34 16.37
C ALA A 231 -37.77 12.27 16.02
N GLY A 232 -37.85 11.17 16.78
CA GLY A 232 -38.89 10.14 16.63
C GLY A 232 -38.57 9.00 15.66
N THR A 233 -37.34 8.90 15.14
CA THR A 233 -36.93 7.74 14.32
C THR A 233 -36.81 6.51 15.23
N LYS A 234 -37.50 5.42 14.90
CA LYS A 234 -37.36 4.17 15.65
C LYS A 234 -35.90 3.67 15.58
N PRO A 235 -35.31 3.11 16.66
CA PRO A 235 -33.91 2.67 16.68
C PRO A 235 -33.53 1.73 15.52
N ASP A 236 -34.43 0.79 15.18
CA ASP A 236 -34.26 -0.18 14.09
C ASP A 236 -34.38 0.43 12.68
N LYS A 237 -34.75 1.71 12.56
CA LYS A 237 -34.85 2.47 11.30
C LYS A 237 -33.81 3.57 11.16
N VAL A 238 -32.96 3.76 12.18
CA VAL A 238 -31.89 4.76 12.17
C VAL A 238 -30.93 4.53 11.00
N TYR A 239 -30.52 3.28 10.76
CA TYR A 239 -29.59 2.96 9.68
C TYR A 239 -30.14 3.36 8.31
N ALA A 240 -31.34 2.91 7.96
CA ALA A 240 -31.95 3.20 6.66
C ALA A 240 -32.08 4.72 6.43
N LYS A 241 -32.52 5.46 7.45
CA LYS A 241 -32.63 6.92 7.41
C LYS A 241 -31.27 7.59 7.19
N LEU A 242 -30.29 7.32 8.05
CA LEU A 242 -28.98 7.98 7.96
C LEU A 242 -28.23 7.58 6.69
N ALA A 243 -28.36 6.33 6.24
CA ALA A 243 -27.78 5.88 4.98
C ALA A 243 -28.34 6.63 3.78
N ALA A 244 -29.66 6.89 3.76
CA ALA A 244 -30.29 7.70 2.72
C ALA A 244 -29.83 9.18 2.80
N GLU A 245 -29.84 9.77 3.99
CA GLU A 245 -29.40 11.17 4.19
C GLU A 245 -27.94 11.39 3.82
N ASN A 246 -27.04 10.51 4.26
CA ASN A 246 -25.61 10.62 3.97
C ASN A 246 -25.31 10.34 2.50
N LYS A 247 -26.06 9.45 1.83
CA LYS A 247 -25.95 9.26 0.38
C LYS A 247 -26.43 10.49 -0.39
N ALA A 248 -27.48 11.16 0.07
CA ALA A 248 -27.98 12.40 -0.55
C ALA A 248 -27.06 13.60 -0.31
N LYS A 249 -26.41 13.67 0.87
CA LYS A 249 -25.44 14.71 1.24
C LYS A 249 -24.04 14.44 0.73
N ALA A 250 -23.74 13.20 0.35
CA ALA A 250 -22.47 12.89 -0.28
C ALA A 250 -22.31 13.88 -1.44
N PRO A 251 -21.10 14.47 -1.63
CA PRO A 251 -20.81 15.05 -2.92
C PRO A 251 -21.25 14.02 -3.96
N PRO A 252 -21.71 14.44 -5.16
CA PRO A 252 -21.85 13.48 -6.25
C PRO A 252 -20.62 12.60 -6.14
N GLN A 253 -20.81 11.28 -6.06
CA GLN A 253 -19.77 10.45 -6.61
C GLN A 253 -19.66 11.07 -7.99
N LYS A 254 -18.67 11.97 -8.17
CA LYS A 254 -17.81 11.88 -9.32
C LYS A 254 -17.63 10.40 -9.31
N ASP A 255 -18.35 9.75 -10.22
CA ASP A 255 -17.87 8.52 -10.75
C ASP A 255 -16.37 8.76 -10.70
N ARG A 256 -15.66 7.98 -9.92
CA ARG A 256 -14.40 7.60 -10.50
C ARG A 256 -14.82 6.74 -11.72
N GLU A 257 -15.47 7.33 -12.74
CA GLU A 257 -14.81 7.67 -13.98
C GLU A 257 -13.34 7.68 -13.56
N ARG A 258 -12.73 6.50 -13.69
CA ARG A 258 -11.41 6.45 -14.31
C ARG A 258 -11.48 7.61 -15.29
N PRO A 259 -10.85 8.77 -14.97
CA PRO A 259 -11.14 10.03 -15.65
C PRO A 259 -11.21 9.64 -17.10
N GLN A 260 -12.41 9.73 -17.74
CA GLN A 260 -12.74 8.95 -18.94
C GLN A 260 -11.46 8.84 -19.72
N GLU A 261 -10.86 7.64 -19.73
CA GLU A 261 -9.43 7.53 -20.04
C GLU A 261 -9.26 8.33 -21.31
N ASP A 262 -8.53 9.44 -21.22
CA ASP A 262 -8.48 10.38 -22.33
C ASP A 262 -7.61 9.70 -23.36
N ASP A 263 -8.24 8.77 -24.06
CA ASP A 263 -7.65 7.94 -25.06
C ASP A 263 -7.30 8.83 -26.24
N LYS A 264 -7.84 10.05 -26.35
CA LYS A 264 -7.55 10.97 -27.45
C LYS A 264 -6.34 11.87 -27.18
N THR A 265 -6.01 12.13 -25.91
CA THR A 265 -4.75 12.83 -25.60
C THR A 265 -3.58 11.99 -26.07
N VAL A 266 -2.83 12.58 -27.01
CA VAL A 266 -1.55 12.06 -27.44
C VAL A 266 -0.50 12.53 -26.44
N TRP A 267 0.30 11.59 -25.93
CA TRP A 267 1.45 11.85 -25.08
C TRP A 267 2.73 11.72 -25.90
N LYS A 268 3.74 12.52 -25.53
CA LYS A 268 5.07 12.42 -26.11
C LYS A 268 5.83 11.27 -25.47
N VAL A 269 5.76 10.10 -26.09
CA VAL A 269 6.32 8.84 -25.55
C VAL A 269 7.61 8.48 -26.28
N PRO A 270 8.81 8.68 -25.68
CA PRO A 270 10.05 8.29 -26.32
C PRO A 270 10.24 6.76 -26.29
N VAL A 271 10.44 6.18 -27.47
CA VAL A 271 10.73 4.73 -27.62
C VAL A 271 12.21 4.41 -27.43
N GLY A 272 13.10 5.24 -27.98
CA GLY A 272 14.56 5.03 -27.90
C GLY A 272 15.01 3.70 -28.51
N ASP A 273 16.01 3.08 -27.89
CA ASP A 273 16.50 1.72 -28.22
C ASP A 273 15.76 0.62 -27.45
N ALA A 274 14.48 0.83 -27.15
CA ALA A 274 13.66 -0.20 -26.51
C ALA A 274 13.48 -1.43 -27.43
N PRO A 275 13.40 -2.65 -26.87
CA PRO A 275 13.09 -3.85 -27.66
C PRO A 275 11.80 -3.66 -28.45
N ALA A 276 11.82 -4.06 -29.72
CA ALA A 276 10.71 -3.83 -30.63
C ALA A 276 10.45 -5.01 -31.57
N LYS A 277 9.18 -5.27 -31.85
CA LYS A 277 8.70 -6.26 -32.83
C LYS A 277 7.90 -5.55 -33.91
N GLY A 278 8.21 -5.82 -35.17
CA GLY A 278 7.66 -5.11 -36.33
C GLY A 278 8.55 -3.96 -36.83
N PRO A 279 8.26 -3.41 -38.03
CA PRO A 279 9.14 -2.46 -38.69
C PRO A 279 9.13 -1.07 -38.02
N ALA A 280 10.27 -0.37 -38.05
CA ALA A 280 10.36 1.01 -37.54
C ALA A 280 9.48 2.01 -38.32
N THR A 281 9.07 1.65 -39.53
CA THR A 281 8.19 2.41 -40.44
C THR A 281 6.71 2.01 -40.32
N ALA A 282 6.34 1.21 -39.32
CA ALA A 282 4.96 0.82 -39.07
C ALA A 282 4.06 2.05 -38.89
N LEU A 283 2.80 1.94 -39.31
CA LEU A 283 1.82 3.01 -39.18
C LEU A 283 1.45 3.28 -37.72
N VAL A 284 1.46 2.24 -36.89
CA VAL A 284 1.11 2.33 -35.47
C VAL A 284 2.22 1.76 -34.61
N THR A 285 2.64 2.51 -33.59
CA THR A 285 3.55 2.05 -32.55
C THR A 285 2.81 1.90 -31.23
N ILE A 286 2.78 0.69 -30.69
CA ILE A 286 2.23 0.36 -29.37
C ILE A 286 3.40 0.25 -28.40
N VAL A 287 3.46 1.10 -27.38
CA VAL A 287 4.46 1.05 -26.31
C VAL A 287 3.80 0.47 -25.06
N GLU A 288 4.35 -0.62 -24.52
CA GLU A 288 3.86 -1.25 -23.29
C GLU A 288 4.89 -1.17 -22.16
N TRP A 289 4.50 -0.60 -21.01
CA TRP A 289 5.18 -0.83 -19.73
C TRP A 289 4.63 -2.07 -19.06
N SER A 290 5.52 -3.01 -18.74
CA SER A 290 5.12 -4.32 -18.29
C SER A 290 6.12 -4.95 -17.32
N ASP A 291 5.71 -6.05 -16.70
CA ASP A 291 6.41 -6.74 -15.63
C ASP A 291 6.21 -8.25 -15.80
N PHE A 292 7.32 -9.00 -15.95
CA PHE A 292 7.28 -10.44 -16.21
C PHE A 292 6.63 -11.29 -15.09
N GLN A 293 6.51 -10.78 -13.86
CA GLN A 293 5.78 -11.42 -12.77
C GLN A 293 4.33 -10.95 -12.62
N CYS A 294 3.93 -9.90 -13.34
CA CYS A 294 2.58 -9.36 -13.21
C CYS A 294 1.54 -10.28 -13.87
N PRO A 295 0.54 -10.76 -13.12
CA PRO A 295 -0.50 -11.63 -13.68
C PRO A 295 -1.42 -10.91 -14.67
N PHE A 296 -1.57 -9.58 -14.57
CA PHE A 296 -2.34 -8.80 -15.55
C PHE A 296 -1.58 -8.62 -16.86
N CYS A 297 -0.26 -8.46 -16.80
CA CYS A 297 0.59 -8.41 -17.99
C CYS A 297 0.50 -9.73 -18.77
N SER A 298 0.56 -10.87 -18.08
CA SER A 298 0.41 -12.18 -18.74
C SER A 298 -0.92 -12.33 -19.47
N LYS A 299 -2.02 -11.77 -18.95
CA LYS A 299 -3.35 -11.82 -19.58
C LYS A 299 -3.43 -11.09 -20.93
N VAL A 300 -2.55 -10.12 -21.18
CA VAL A 300 -2.59 -9.32 -22.42
C VAL A 300 -1.72 -9.92 -23.52
N VAL A 301 -0.83 -10.86 -23.21
CA VAL A 301 0.07 -11.48 -24.20
C VAL A 301 -0.70 -12.06 -25.40
N PRO A 302 -1.79 -12.85 -25.22
CA PRO A 302 -2.57 -13.35 -26.34
C PRO A 302 -3.22 -12.21 -27.18
N THR A 303 -3.63 -11.12 -26.53
CA THR A 303 -4.19 -9.94 -27.20
C THR A 303 -3.15 -9.27 -28.09
N ILE A 304 -1.91 -9.10 -27.60
CA ILE A 304 -0.82 -8.52 -28.38
C ILE A 304 -0.43 -9.44 -29.55
N ASP A 305 -0.38 -10.76 -29.34
CA ASP A 305 -0.11 -11.72 -30.41
C ASP A 305 -1.19 -11.68 -31.51
N GLU A 306 -2.47 -11.58 -31.13
CA GLU A 306 -3.57 -11.42 -32.09
C GLU A 306 -3.47 -10.08 -32.85
N ILE A 307 -3.09 -8.98 -32.19
CA ILE A 307 -2.87 -7.68 -32.83
C ILE A 307 -1.74 -7.78 -33.85
N LEU A 308 -0.58 -8.33 -33.47
CA LEU A 308 0.56 -8.48 -34.37
C LEU A 308 0.24 -9.38 -35.58
N THR A 309 -0.60 -10.40 -35.38
CA THR A 309 -1.07 -11.28 -36.45
C THR A 309 -2.07 -10.57 -37.37
N THR A 310 -3.00 -9.81 -36.80
CA THR A 310 -4.09 -9.15 -37.54
C THR A 310 -3.59 -7.98 -38.39
N TYR A 311 -2.67 -7.17 -37.85
CA TYR A 311 -2.21 -5.94 -38.50
C TYR A 311 -0.86 -6.08 -39.21
N GLY A 312 -0.09 -7.12 -38.92
CA GLY A 312 1.21 -7.39 -39.53
C GLY A 312 2.15 -6.18 -39.46
N ASP A 313 2.79 -5.86 -40.59
CA ASP A 313 3.78 -4.78 -40.70
C ASP A 313 3.22 -3.36 -40.46
N LYS A 314 1.89 -3.21 -40.32
CA LYS A 314 1.29 -1.93 -39.95
C LYS A 314 1.49 -1.57 -38.48
N VAL A 315 1.82 -2.55 -37.62
CA VAL A 315 2.00 -2.34 -36.19
C VAL A 315 3.43 -2.68 -35.76
N ARG A 316 4.01 -1.79 -34.96
CA ARG A 316 5.23 -2.00 -34.19
C ARG A 316 4.88 -2.08 -32.72
N PHE A 317 5.30 -3.14 -32.05
CA PHE A 317 5.17 -3.30 -30.61
C PHE A 317 6.50 -3.02 -29.92
N VAL A 318 6.51 -2.17 -28.90
CA VAL A 318 7.70 -1.71 -28.16
C VAL A 318 7.53 -2.04 -26.69
N TRP A 319 8.54 -2.70 -26.12
CA TRP A 319 8.56 -3.10 -24.71
C TRP A 319 9.28 -2.08 -23.84
N LYS A 320 8.71 -1.79 -22.66
CA LYS A 320 9.32 -0.99 -21.60
C LYS A 320 9.25 -1.75 -20.27
N ASN A 321 10.37 -1.80 -19.56
CA ASN A 321 10.44 -2.52 -18.29
C ASN A 321 9.79 -1.70 -17.16
N ASN A 322 8.89 -2.31 -16.39
CA ASN A 322 8.39 -1.73 -15.15
C ASN A 322 8.25 -2.76 -14.01
N PRO A 323 9.36 -3.38 -13.54
CA PRO A 323 9.32 -4.28 -12.38
C PRO A 323 8.70 -3.61 -11.16
N LEU A 324 7.59 -4.15 -10.66
CA LEU A 324 6.89 -3.57 -9.51
C LEU A 324 7.62 -3.94 -8.20
N PRO A 325 7.68 -3.06 -7.20
CA PRO A 325 8.48 -3.30 -5.99
C PRO A 325 8.11 -4.55 -5.18
N PHE A 326 6.89 -5.06 -5.35
CA PHE A 326 6.40 -6.27 -4.69
C PHE A 326 6.61 -7.55 -5.53
N HIS A 327 7.15 -7.42 -6.75
CA HIS A 327 7.52 -8.52 -7.65
C HIS A 327 9.05 -8.73 -7.65
N GLN A 328 9.54 -9.46 -6.66
CA GLN A 328 10.98 -9.62 -6.40
C GLN A 328 11.80 -10.26 -7.53
N ARG A 329 11.15 -11.01 -8.43
CA ARG A 329 11.76 -11.71 -9.58
C ARG A 329 11.49 -11.03 -10.92
N ALA A 330 10.76 -9.92 -10.95
CA ALA A 330 10.49 -9.17 -12.18
C ALA A 330 11.75 -8.53 -12.76
N GLU A 331 12.57 -7.90 -11.92
CA GLU A 331 13.83 -7.28 -12.36
C GLU A 331 14.86 -8.33 -12.83
N PRO A 332 15.13 -9.45 -12.10
CA PRO A 332 15.94 -10.55 -12.62
C PRO A 332 15.46 -11.12 -13.97
N ALA A 333 14.14 -11.27 -14.17
CA ALA A 333 13.58 -11.71 -15.44
C ALA A 333 13.81 -10.68 -16.57
N ALA A 334 13.66 -9.39 -16.26
CA ALA A 334 13.97 -8.31 -17.20
C ALA A 334 15.47 -8.27 -17.57
N GLU A 335 16.37 -8.45 -16.60
CA GLU A 335 17.82 -8.57 -16.82
C GLU A 335 18.15 -9.73 -17.78
N LEU A 336 17.50 -10.89 -17.62
CA LEU A 336 17.65 -12.02 -18.54
C LEU A 336 17.19 -11.65 -19.96
N ALA A 337 15.99 -11.06 -20.11
CA ALA A 337 15.46 -10.71 -21.42
C ALA A 337 16.35 -9.68 -22.14
N MET A 338 16.86 -8.68 -21.40
CA MET A 338 17.79 -7.68 -21.94
C MET A 338 19.16 -8.27 -22.28
N GLU A 339 19.67 -9.23 -21.49
CA GLU A 339 20.90 -9.95 -21.83
C GLU A 339 20.70 -10.82 -23.08
N ALA A 340 19.54 -11.47 -23.22
CA ALA A 340 19.19 -12.22 -24.42
C ALA A 340 19.21 -11.32 -25.67
N ARG A 341 18.69 -10.09 -25.54
CA ARG A 341 18.79 -9.06 -26.59
C ARG A 341 20.23 -8.70 -26.90
N ALA A 342 21.06 -8.48 -25.88
CA ALA A 342 22.46 -8.12 -26.07
C ALA A 342 23.27 -9.22 -26.79
N GLN A 343 22.92 -10.48 -26.58
CA GLN A 343 23.61 -11.62 -27.21
C GLN A 343 23.09 -11.98 -28.60
N LYS A 344 21.78 -11.83 -28.85
CA LYS A 344 21.11 -12.36 -30.06
C LYS A 344 20.21 -11.35 -30.77
N GLY A 345 20.31 -10.06 -30.45
CA GLY A 345 19.48 -8.99 -31.00
C GLY A 345 18.01 -9.12 -30.62
N GLU A 346 17.12 -8.47 -31.38
CA GLU A 346 15.67 -8.48 -31.12
C GLU A 346 15.10 -9.89 -31.01
N LYS A 347 15.59 -10.83 -31.83
CA LYS A 347 15.15 -12.24 -31.75
C LYS A 347 15.42 -12.82 -30.35
N GLY A 348 16.59 -12.56 -29.77
CA GLY A 348 16.92 -13.00 -28.42
C GLY A 348 15.98 -12.46 -27.36
N PHE A 349 15.63 -11.16 -27.45
CA PHE A 349 14.66 -10.55 -26.54
C PHE A 349 13.29 -11.24 -26.63
N TRP A 350 12.77 -11.41 -27.85
CA TRP A 350 11.42 -11.95 -28.06
C TRP A 350 11.33 -13.44 -27.75
N ASP A 351 12.38 -14.23 -28.03
CA ASP A 351 12.45 -15.63 -27.59
C ASP A 351 12.40 -15.72 -26.06
N ALA A 352 13.17 -14.86 -25.35
CA ALA A 352 13.14 -14.78 -23.90
C ALA A 352 11.78 -14.31 -23.37
N TYR A 353 11.18 -13.30 -23.97
CA TYR A 353 9.85 -12.78 -23.64
C TYR A 353 8.82 -13.91 -23.59
N TYR A 354 8.69 -14.71 -24.65
CA TYR A 354 7.70 -15.79 -24.69
C TYR A 354 8.03 -16.91 -23.69
N LEU A 355 9.31 -17.25 -23.52
CA LEU A 355 9.71 -18.29 -22.59
C LEU A 355 9.43 -17.89 -21.13
N LEU A 356 9.66 -16.63 -20.77
CA LEU A 356 9.36 -16.09 -19.44
C LEU A 356 7.86 -16.09 -19.17
N TRP A 357 7.01 -15.69 -20.12
CA TRP A 357 5.55 -15.74 -19.93
C TRP A 357 5.02 -17.16 -19.78
N LYS A 358 5.52 -18.09 -20.61
CA LYS A 358 5.18 -19.52 -20.50
C LYS A 358 5.49 -20.08 -19.11
N ASN A 359 6.51 -19.55 -18.46
CA ASN A 359 6.99 -19.99 -17.15
C ASN A 359 6.85 -18.94 -16.05
N GLN A 360 5.89 -18.02 -16.14
CA GLN A 360 5.79 -16.86 -15.22
C GLN A 360 5.82 -17.23 -13.73
N GLN A 361 5.35 -18.41 -13.35
CA GLN A 361 5.30 -18.86 -11.95
C GLN A 361 6.63 -19.43 -11.45
N LYS A 362 7.66 -19.56 -12.30
CA LYS A 362 8.97 -20.15 -12.03
C LYS A 362 10.06 -19.20 -12.50
N LEU A 363 10.38 -18.19 -11.68
CA LEU A 363 11.32 -17.13 -12.05
C LEU A 363 12.48 -17.03 -11.05
N ASN A 364 12.77 -18.09 -10.30
CA ASN A 364 13.90 -18.12 -9.37
C ASN A 364 15.24 -18.10 -10.13
N ASP A 365 16.36 -17.85 -9.46
CA ASP A 365 17.65 -17.71 -10.14
C ASP A 365 18.01 -18.97 -10.94
N GLU A 366 17.77 -20.15 -10.37
CA GLU A 366 18.01 -21.43 -11.04
C GLU A 366 17.13 -21.62 -12.28
N ASP A 367 15.85 -21.22 -12.21
CA ASP A 367 14.93 -21.29 -13.35
C ASP A 367 15.40 -20.38 -14.49
N LEU A 368 15.74 -19.13 -14.17
CA LEU A 368 16.22 -18.15 -15.15
C LEU A 368 17.51 -18.62 -15.84
N LEU A 369 18.46 -19.19 -15.10
CA LEU A 369 19.66 -19.78 -15.70
C LEU A 369 19.36 -21.00 -16.57
N GLY A 370 18.35 -21.81 -16.18
CA GLY A 370 17.81 -22.88 -17.01
C GLY A 370 17.24 -22.36 -18.33
N TYR A 371 16.46 -21.28 -18.30
CA TYR A 371 15.92 -20.62 -19.49
C TYR A 371 17.00 -20.02 -20.37
N ALA A 372 18.04 -19.43 -19.77
CA ALA A 372 19.21 -18.96 -20.52
C ALA A 372 19.85 -20.10 -21.34
N LYS A 373 19.97 -21.28 -20.74
CA LYS A 373 20.48 -22.48 -21.43
C LYS A 373 19.53 -22.96 -22.53
N GLU A 374 18.22 -23.00 -22.27
CA GLU A 374 17.20 -23.37 -23.28
C GLU A 374 17.22 -22.44 -24.49
N LEU A 375 17.40 -21.13 -24.25
CA LEU A 375 17.54 -20.11 -25.28
C LEU A 375 18.91 -20.13 -25.99
N GLY A 376 19.83 -21.00 -25.55
CA GLY A 376 21.20 -21.09 -26.06
C GLY A 376 22.01 -19.80 -25.85
N LEU A 377 21.80 -19.12 -24.72
CA LEU A 377 22.57 -17.95 -24.29
C LEU A 377 23.83 -18.39 -23.52
N ASP A 378 24.80 -17.48 -23.43
CA ASP A 378 25.91 -17.59 -22.50
C ASP A 378 25.39 -17.41 -21.07
N VAL A 379 25.23 -18.53 -20.36
CA VAL A 379 24.62 -18.61 -19.03
C VAL A 379 25.44 -17.83 -17.99
N GLU A 380 26.77 -17.81 -18.10
CA GLU A 380 27.62 -17.08 -17.17
C GLU A 380 27.46 -15.56 -17.34
N LYS A 381 27.28 -15.09 -18.57
CA LYS A 381 26.94 -13.67 -18.82
C LYS A 381 25.55 -13.32 -18.32
N VAL A 382 24.55 -14.20 -18.46
CA VAL A 382 23.20 -13.97 -17.88
C VAL A 382 23.27 -13.92 -16.35
N LYS A 383 23.97 -14.87 -15.74
CA LYS A 383 24.19 -14.89 -14.28
C LYS A 383 24.86 -13.62 -13.80
N ALA A 384 25.91 -13.18 -14.49
CA ALA A 384 26.58 -11.93 -14.18
C ALA A 384 25.64 -10.73 -14.35
N ALA A 385 24.87 -10.66 -15.45
CA ALA A 385 23.93 -9.58 -15.71
C ALA A 385 22.88 -9.44 -14.60
N ILE A 386 22.27 -10.55 -14.16
CA ILE A 386 21.33 -10.57 -13.04
C ILE A 386 22.01 -10.14 -11.74
N ALA A 387 23.16 -10.74 -11.40
CA ALA A 387 23.85 -10.49 -10.14
C ALA A 387 24.36 -9.05 -10.01
N THR A 388 24.80 -8.44 -11.11
CA THR A 388 25.33 -7.06 -11.12
C THR A 388 24.30 -6.02 -11.54
N LYS A 389 23.06 -6.43 -11.87
CA LYS A 389 22.04 -5.57 -12.47
C LYS A 389 22.57 -4.81 -13.69
N LYS A 390 23.16 -5.54 -14.64
CA LYS A 390 23.86 -4.96 -15.80
C LYS A 390 22.98 -3.99 -16.58
N PHE A 391 21.68 -4.29 -16.71
CA PHE A 391 20.70 -3.45 -17.40
C PHE A 391 19.86 -2.58 -16.44
N GLY A 392 20.17 -2.58 -15.14
CA GLY A 392 19.43 -1.85 -14.12
C GLY A 392 19.29 -0.35 -14.42
N ALA A 393 20.27 0.28 -15.07
CA ALA A 393 20.17 1.67 -15.50
C ALA A 393 19.10 1.89 -16.59
N SER A 394 18.99 0.98 -17.56
CA SER A 394 17.96 1.03 -18.61
C SER A 394 16.58 0.71 -18.04
N ILE A 395 16.49 -0.27 -17.14
CA ILE A 395 15.24 -0.63 -16.46
C ILE A 395 14.75 0.54 -15.61
N ALA A 396 15.64 1.19 -14.85
CA ALA A 396 15.31 2.37 -14.07
C ALA A 396 14.86 3.54 -14.96
N ALA A 397 15.49 3.74 -16.12
CA ALA A 397 15.07 4.77 -17.07
C ALA A 397 13.67 4.53 -17.65
N ASP A 398 13.31 3.27 -17.94
CA ASP A 398 11.95 2.92 -18.33
C ASP A 398 10.95 3.18 -17.20
N GLN A 399 11.27 2.81 -15.95
CA GLN A 399 10.42 3.08 -14.78
C GLN A 399 10.25 4.58 -14.52
N GLU A 400 11.31 5.37 -14.64
CA GLU A 400 11.26 6.82 -14.52
C GLU A 400 10.40 7.47 -15.61
N LEU A 401 10.47 6.94 -16.83
CA LEU A 401 9.63 7.40 -17.91
C LEU A 401 8.15 7.01 -17.68
N ALA A 402 7.90 5.83 -17.11
CA ALA A 402 6.56 5.47 -16.66
C ALA A 402 6.03 6.46 -15.62
N ASP A 403 6.81 6.77 -14.59
CA ASP A 403 6.44 7.78 -13.58
C ASP A 403 6.09 9.13 -14.20
N ASP A 404 6.95 9.62 -15.09
CA ASP A 404 6.79 10.91 -15.77
C ASP A 404 5.51 10.94 -16.61
N LEU A 405 5.27 9.87 -17.35
CA LEU A 405 4.07 9.68 -18.16
C LEU A 405 2.86 9.23 -17.34
N GLN A 406 2.97 9.19 -15.99
CA GLN A 406 1.92 8.76 -15.07
C GLN A 406 1.40 7.34 -15.34
N ALA A 407 2.28 6.46 -15.82
CA ALA A 407 2.06 5.04 -16.08
C ALA A 407 2.38 4.17 -14.85
N SER A 408 1.71 4.45 -13.73
CA SER A 408 2.03 3.91 -12.40
C SER A 408 1.60 2.45 -12.13
N GLY A 409 1.12 1.72 -13.15
CA GLY A 409 0.69 0.33 -13.01
C GLY A 409 0.82 -0.42 -14.32
N THR A 410 0.97 -1.75 -14.25
CA THR A 410 1.21 -2.62 -15.41
C THR A 410 0.05 -3.60 -15.65
N PRO A 411 -0.27 -3.93 -16.92
CA PRO A 411 0.32 -3.38 -18.14
C PRO A 411 -0.21 -1.97 -18.41
N HIS A 412 0.62 -1.11 -19.01
CA HIS A 412 0.25 0.25 -19.42
C HIS A 412 0.64 0.49 -20.87
N PHE A 413 -0.28 1.00 -21.68
CA PHE A 413 -0.06 1.16 -23.10
C PHE A 413 -0.14 2.61 -23.56
N PHE A 414 0.64 2.92 -24.59
CA PHE A 414 0.46 4.08 -25.44
C PHE A 414 0.47 3.66 -26.91
N ILE A 415 -0.63 3.89 -27.62
CA ILE A 415 -0.79 3.57 -29.05
C ILE A 415 -0.63 4.88 -29.83
N ASN A 416 0.51 5.08 -30.49
CA ASN A 416 0.88 6.39 -31.08
C ASN A 416 0.73 7.55 -30.08
N GLY A 417 1.08 7.30 -28.80
CA GLY A 417 0.96 8.26 -27.72
C GLY A 417 -0.43 8.33 -27.07
N ARG A 418 -1.47 7.67 -27.62
CA ARG A 418 -2.79 7.57 -26.99
C ARG A 418 -2.78 6.55 -25.86
N ARG A 419 -3.12 6.97 -24.64
CA ARG A 419 -3.04 6.13 -23.45
C ARG A 419 -4.14 5.06 -23.44
N LEU A 420 -3.78 3.84 -23.05
CA LEU A 420 -4.71 2.75 -22.75
C LEU A 420 -4.18 1.97 -21.53
N VAL A 421 -4.93 1.92 -20.43
CA VAL A 421 -4.41 1.38 -19.15
C VAL A 421 -4.98 0.01 -18.81
N GLY A 422 -4.10 -0.91 -18.38
CA GLY A 422 -4.45 -2.22 -17.88
C GLY A 422 -4.69 -3.27 -18.97
N ALA A 423 -5.01 -4.48 -18.55
CA ALA A 423 -5.33 -5.58 -19.46
C ALA A 423 -6.73 -5.37 -20.06
N GLN A 424 -6.78 -4.68 -21.20
CA GLN A 424 -8.02 -4.33 -21.91
C GLN A 424 -8.41 -5.40 -22.94
N PRO A 425 -9.72 -5.54 -23.26
CA PRO A 425 -10.17 -6.38 -24.35
C PRO A 425 -9.62 -5.91 -25.70
N ILE A 426 -9.44 -6.84 -26.65
CA ILE A 426 -8.84 -6.54 -27.95
C ILE A 426 -9.61 -5.47 -28.74
N ASP A 427 -10.93 -5.40 -28.61
CA ASP A 427 -11.75 -4.42 -29.34
C ASP A 427 -11.35 -2.97 -29.00
N LYS A 428 -10.87 -2.73 -27.77
CA LYS A 428 -10.35 -1.41 -27.39
C LYS A 428 -9.06 -1.07 -28.11
N PHE A 429 -8.15 -2.04 -28.26
CA PHE A 429 -6.94 -1.88 -29.06
C PHE A 429 -7.28 -1.67 -30.53
N LYS A 430 -8.11 -2.54 -31.14
CA LYS A 430 -8.51 -2.46 -32.56
C LYS A 430 -9.10 -1.09 -32.89
N THR A 431 -10.00 -0.58 -32.04
CA THR A 431 -10.60 0.75 -32.20
C THR A 431 -9.52 1.84 -32.32
N ILE A 432 -8.56 1.88 -31.40
CA ILE A 432 -7.51 2.90 -31.40
C ILE A 432 -6.54 2.69 -32.58
N ILE A 433 -6.13 1.45 -32.84
CA ILE A 433 -5.20 1.11 -33.93
C ILE A 433 -5.79 1.52 -35.28
N ASP A 434 -7.05 1.20 -35.57
CA ASP A 434 -7.71 1.53 -36.83
C ASP A 434 -7.81 3.04 -37.05
N GLU A 435 -8.08 3.79 -35.98
CA GLU A 435 -8.08 5.26 -36.02
C GLU A 435 -6.68 5.81 -36.30
N GLU A 436 -5.65 5.27 -35.65
CA GLU A 436 -4.27 5.71 -35.80
C GLU A 436 -3.65 5.31 -37.16
N ILE A 437 -4.07 4.19 -37.75
CA ILE A 437 -3.72 3.82 -39.13
C ILE A 437 -4.21 4.89 -40.10
N LYS A 438 -5.48 5.30 -40.01
CA LYS A 438 -6.04 6.34 -40.90
C LYS A 438 -5.31 7.67 -40.77
N LYS A 439 -4.98 8.09 -39.54
CA LYS A 439 -4.20 9.32 -39.30
C LYS A 439 -2.81 9.21 -39.92
N SER A 440 -2.18 8.05 -39.79
CA SER A 440 -0.86 7.79 -40.31
C SER A 440 -0.82 7.82 -41.84
N GLU A 441 -1.77 7.16 -42.50
CA GLU A 441 -1.93 7.19 -43.95
C GLU A 441 -2.15 8.63 -44.46
N ALA A 442 -2.92 9.45 -43.73
CA ALA A 442 -3.10 10.86 -44.06
C ALA A 442 -1.81 11.69 -43.91
N LEU A 443 -0.95 11.38 -42.96
CA LEU A 443 0.37 12.04 -42.81
C LEU A 443 1.33 11.62 -43.94
N LEU A 444 1.34 10.33 -44.29
CA LEU A 444 2.12 9.84 -45.43
C LEU A 444 1.69 10.52 -46.74
N ALA A 445 0.38 10.67 -46.97
CA ALA A 445 -0.16 11.37 -48.12
C ALA A 445 0.22 12.86 -48.16
N LYS A 446 0.51 13.46 -47.01
CA LYS A 446 1.02 14.84 -46.87
C LYS A 446 2.55 14.94 -47.01
N GLY A 447 3.24 13.85 -47.33
CA GLY A 447 4.68 13.81 -47.59
C GLY A 447 5.56 13.54 -46.37
N VAL A 448 4.97 13.17 -45.22
CA VAL A 448 5.76 12.70 -44.07
C VAL A 448 6.41 11.37 -44.43
N ALA A 449 7.72 11.24 -44.25
CA ALA A 449 8.40 9.98 -44.52
C ALA A 449 8.01 8.92 -43.46
N ALA A 450 7.84 7.67 -43.88
CA ALA A 450 7.37 6.59 -43.00
C ALA A 450 8.27 6.35 -41.76
N LYS A 451 9.58 6.62 -41.88
CA LYS A 451 10.53 6.53 -40.76
C LYS A 451 10.33 7.61 -39.69
N ASP A 452 9.72 8.75 -40.06
CA ASP A 452 9.53 9.92 -39.19
C ASP A 452 8.09 9.97 -38.64
N LEU A 453 7.22 9.06 -39.09
CA LEU A 453 5.79 9.07 -38.82
C LEU A 453 5.46 9.06 -37.32
N TYR A 454 6.06 8.16 -36.54
CA TYR A 454 5.81 8.10 -35.10
C TYR A 454 6.21 9.41 -34.40
N ALA A 455 7.39 9.94 -34.74
CA ALA A 455 7.90 11.19 -34.18
C ALA A 455 6.97 12.36 -34.53
N GLU A 456 6.48 12.41 -35.77
CA GLU A 456 5.52 13.42 -36.24
C GLU A 456 4.19 13.34 -35.49
N ILE A 457 3.66 12.13 -35.24
CA ILE A 457 2.38 11.94 -34.53
C ILE A 457 2.46 12.44 -33.08
N ILE A 458 3.55 12.14 -32.38
CA ILE A 458 3.69 12.49 -30.96
C ILE A 458 4.32 13.87 -30.71
N LYS A 459 4.69 14.61 -31.75
CA LYS A 459 5.51 15.84 -31.62
C LYS A 459 4.85 16.91 -30.75
N ASP A 460 3.54 17.07 -30.92
CA ASP A 460 2.68 18.01 -30.19
C ASP A 460 1.96 17.32 -29.01
N GLY A 461 2.37 16.11 -28.68
CA GLY A 461 1.82 15.34 -27.58
C GLY A 461 2.12 15.98 -26.24
N LYS A 462 1.21 15.75 -25.27
CA LYS A 462 1.36 16.18 -23.89
C LYS A 462 2.66 15.63 -23.31
N GLU A 463 3.44 16.52 -22.69
CA GLU A 463 4.63 16.15 -21.93
C GLU A 463 4.27 15.83 -20.47
N PRO A 464 5.10 15.04 -19.78
CA PRO A 464 5.05 14.90 -18.33
C PRO A 464 4.91 16.26 -17.65
N PRO A 465 4.06 16.41 -16.62
CA PRO A 465 4.08 17.62 -15.82
C PRO A 465 5.50 17.81 -15.25
N PRO A 466 5.99 19.06 -15.15
CA PRO A 466 7.29 19.30 -14.54
C PRO A 466 7.29 18.75 -13.10
N PRO A 467 8.45 18.27 -12.60
CA PRO A 467 8.54 17.80 -11.23
C PRO A 467 8.00 18.84 -10.25
N GLU A 468 7.23 18.39 -9.26
CA GLU A 468 6.65 19.27 -8.25
C GLU A 468 7.74 20.10 -7.59
N ARG A 469 7.47 21.39 -7.42
CA ARG A 469 8.35 22.31 -6.70
C ARG A 469 7.68 22.83 -5.44
N LYS A 470 8.47 22.97 -4.38
CA LYS A 470 8.08 23.62 -3.13
C LYS A 470 9.14 24.59 -2.69
N GLU A 471 8.69 25.79 -2.33
CA GLU A 471 9.54 26.79 -1.71
C GLU A 471 9.61 26.54 -0.21
N VAL A 472 10.82 26.44 0.30
CA VAL A 472 11.12 26.35 1.73
C VAL A 472 12.15 27.41 2.06
N SER A 473 12.03 28.04 3.23
CA SER A 473 13.02 29.00 3.67
C SER A 473 14.39 28.34 3.82
N ALA A 474 15.44 29.16 3.65
CA ALA A 474 16.81 28.71 3.84
C ALA A 474 16.99 28.04 5.21
N PRO A 475 17.79 26.97 5.32
CA PRO A 475 18.13 26.37 6.60
C PRO A 475 18.68 27.40 7.58
N ALA A 476 18.33 27.25 8.86
CA ALA A 476 18.89 28.08 9.90
C ALA A 476 20.38 27.76 10.11
N PRO A 477 21.20 28.68 10.65
CA PRO A 477 22.62 28.43 10.91
C PRO A 477 22.89 27.22 11.80
N ASN A 478 21.96 26.89 12.70
CA ASN A 478 22.01 25.76 13.60
C ASN A 478 21.29 24.50 13.07
N SER A 479 20.80 24.49 11.82
CA SER A 479 20.27 23.29 11.20
C SER A 479 21.40 22.28 10.94
N PRO A 480 21.30 21.03 11.42
CA PRO A 480 22.31 20.01 11.19
C PRO A 480 22.44 19.65 9.71
N TRP A 481 23.68 19.43 9.25
CA TRP A 481 23.94 19.07 7.85
C TRP A 481 25.15 18.14 7.69
N LYS A 482 25.25 17.47 6.53
CA LYS A 482 26.42 16.69 6.10
C LYS A 482 26.67 16.89 4.59
N GLY A 483 27.86 16.48 4.13
CA GLY A 483 28.32 16.68 2.75
C GLY A 483 29.07 18.01 2.58
N GLY A 484 28.99 18.62 1.40
CA GLY A 484 29.76 19.83 1.11
C GLY A 484 29.13 21.08 1.71
N GLU A 485 29.85 21.77 2.61
CA GLU A 485 29.36 23.00 3.26
C GLU A 485 28.91 24.07 2.25
N ARG A 486 29.68 24.20 1.15
CA ARG A 486 29.50 25.16 0.06
C ARG A 486 28.88 24.53 -1.20
N ALA A 487 28.32 23.32 -1.11
CA ALA A 487 27.67 22.69 -2.25
C ALA A 487 26.50 23.56 -2.73
N LYS A 488 26.44 23.81 -4.04
CA LYS A 488 25.36 24.60 -4.66
C LYS A 488 24.02 23.88 -4.68
N VAL A 489 24.05 22.54 -4.55
CA VAL A 489 22.84 21.73 -4.45
C VAL A 489 22.63 21.33 -3.00
N VAL A 490 21.46 21.70 -2.48
CA VAL A 490 21.04 21.48 -1.11
C VAL A 490 19.78 20.61 -1.11
N MET A 491 19.88 19.44 -0.46
CA MET A 491 18.75 18.56 -0.17
C MET A 491 18.34 18.74 1.28
N GLN A 492 17.16 19.29 1.51
CA GLN A 492 16.57 19.46 2.83
C GLN A 492 15.67 18.28 3.13
N VAL A 493 15.89 17.62 4.26
CA VAL A 493 15.22 16.39 4.69
C VAL A 493 14.31 16.70 5.87
N PHE A 494 13.00 16.76 5.63
CA PHE A 494 11.98 16.89 6.68
C PHE A 494 11.65 15.50 7.21
N SER A 495 12.04 15.23 8.46
CA SER A 495 12.02 13.88 9.00
C SER A 495 11.65 13.83 10.47
N ASP A 496 11.19 12.65 10.89
CA ASP A 496 10.64 12.34 12.19
C ASP A 496 11.26 11.03 12.70
N PHE A 497 11.84 11.07 13.90
CA PHE A 497 12.53 9.92 14.49
C PHE A 497 11.62 8.75 14.89
N GLU A 498 10.30 8.95 15.04
CA GLU A 498 9.34 7.86 15.26
C GLU A 498 8.69 7.34 13.97
N CYS A 499 8.86 8.05 12.85
CA CYS A 499 8.24 7.66 11.59
C CYS A 499 8.94 6.43 10.96
N PRO A 500 8.21 5.32 10.75
CA PRO A 500 8.80 4.11 10.14
C PRO A 500 9.21 4.30 8.68
N PHE A 501 8.59 5.23 7.95
CA PHE A 501 9.01 5.57 6.59
C PHE A 501 10.31 6.40 6.58
N CYS A 502 10.56 7.21 7.62
CA CYS A 502 11.82 7.92 7.77
C CYS A 502 12.96 6.92 7.99
N LYS A 503 12.78 5.90 8.84
CA LYS A 503 13.77 4.82 8.94
C LYS A 503 14.01 4.08 7.63
N ARG A 504 12.94 3.82 6.86
CA ARG A 504 13.04 3.10 5.59
C ARG A 504 13.89 3.84 4.55
N VAL A 505 13.87 5.17 4.55
CA VAL A 505 14.59 5.96 3.53
C VAL A 505 16.08 6.16 3.88
N GLU A 506 16.53 5.82 5.08
CA GLU A 506 17.90 6.04 5.53
C GLU A 506 18.94 5.33 4.65
N ASP A 507 18.64 4.12 4.15
CA ASP A 507 19.53 3.42 3.21
C ASP A 507 19.66 4.18 1.89
N THR A 508 18.55 4.73 1.38
CA THR A 508 18.55 5.60 0.19
C THR A 508 19.35 6.88 0.45
N VAL A 509 19.15 7.54 1.59
CA VAL A 509 19.91 8.76 1.95
C VAL A 509 21.40 8.45 2.12
N SER A 510 21.76 7.28 2.67
CA SER A 510 23.14 6.80 2.76
C SER A 510 23.75 6.60 1.36
N GLN A 511 22.99 6.00 0.43
CA GLN A 511 23.41 5.83 -0.96
C GLN A 511 23.58 7.18 -1.67
N ILE A 512 22.68 8.14 -1.46
CA ILE A 512 22.79 9.52 -1.96
C ILE A 512 24.08 10.17 -1.43
N SER A 513 24.29 10.14 -0.12
CA SER A 513 25.48 10.73 0.51
C SER A 513 26.78 10.15 -0.05
N LYS A 514 26.83 8.83 -0.27
CA LYS A 514 28.00 8.16 -0.87
C LYS A 514 28.20 8.52 -2.34
N THR A 515 27.11 8.70 -3.09
CA THR A 515 27.18 8.98 -4.53
C THR A 515 27.66 10.40 -4.79
N TYR A 516 27.09 11.37 -4.08
CA TYR A 516 27.32 12.79 -4.36
C TYR A 516 28.43 13.41 -3.52
N GLY A 517 28.76 12.85 -2.35
CA GLY A 517 29.83 13.34 -1.48
C GLY A 517 29.72 14.85 -1.24
N ASP A 518 30.83 15.55 -1.41
CA ASP A 518 30.92 17.00 -1.19
C ASP A 518 30.20 17.86 -2.23
N LYS A 519 29.65 17.26 -3.30
CA LYS A 519 28.84 18.00 -4.30
C LYS A 519 27.42 18.26 -3.84
N LEU A 520 26.97 17.64 -2.75
CA LEU A 520 25.62 17.77 -2.21
C LEU A 520 25.69 18.15 -0.73
N LYS A 521 24.89 19.14 -0.31
CA LYS A 521 24.64 19.43 1.10
C LYS A 521 23.32 18.80 1.52
N ILE A 522 23.35 17.87 2.46
CA ILE A 522 22.15 17.26 3.03
C ILE A 522 21.87 17.93 4.37
N VAL A 523 20.74 18.60 4.48
CA VAL A 523 20.33 19.35 5.68
C VAL A 523 19.16 18.64 6.34
N TRP A 524 19.26 18.40 7.64
CA TRP A 524 18.15 17.89 8.44
C TRP A 524 17.20 19.02 8.84
N ARG A 525 15.90 18.79 8.67
CA ARG A 525 14.82 19.67 9.13
C ARG A 525 13.92 18.85 10.07
N HIS A 526 13.80 19.26 11.32
CA HIS A 526 12.93 18.55 12.27
C HIS A 526 11.47 18.65 11.84
N ARG A 527 10.80 17.50 11.69
CA ARG A 527 9.38 17.41 11.38
C ARG A 527 8.65 16.40 12.28
N PRO A 528 8.71 16.49 13.63
CA PRO A 528 7.95 15.59 14.49
C PRO A 528 6.45 15.76 14.22
N LEU A 529 5.78 14.66 13.90
CA LEU A 529 4.37 14.63 13.54
C LEU A 529 3.48 14.49 14.78
N PRO A 530 2.26 15.07 14.79
CA PRO A 530 1.40 15.09 15.99
C PRO A 530 1.03 13.72 16.56
N MET A 531 0.98 12.67 15.74
CA MET A 531 0.68 11.29 16.17
C MET A 531 1.86 10.59 16.86
N HIS A 532 3.07 11.14 16.74
CA HIS A 532 4.30 10.60 17.30
C HIS A 532 4.66 11.35 18.58
N LYS A 533 4.22 10.82 19.72
CA LYS A 533 4.27 11.52 21.01
C LYS A 533 5.69 11.76 21.53
N ASN A 534 6.66 10.92 21.18
CA ASN A 534 8.04 11.02 21.64
C ASN A 534 8.96 11.73 20.62
N ALA A 535 8.51 11.89 19.37
CA ALA A 535 9.29 12.53 18.31
C ALA A 535 9.73 13.98 18.62
N PRO A 536 8.92 14.83 19.30
CA PRO A 536 9.40 16.14 19.75
C PRO A 536 10.60 16.05 20.68
N LEU A 537 10.51 15.20 21.72
CA LEU A 537 11.60 15.04 22.69
C LEU A 537 12.86 14.42 22.04
N ALA A 538 12.70 13.45 21.15
CA ALA A 538 13.80 12.89 20.37
C ALA A 538 14.46 13.94 19.45
N SER A 539 13.67 14.84 18.89
CA SER A 539 14.16 15.97 18.08
C SER A 539 14.97 16.96 18.92
N GLU A 540 14.48 17.33 20.10
CA GLU A 540 15.21 18.19 21.03
C GLU A 540 16.51 17.54 21.53
N ALA A 541 16.49 16.24 21.81
CA ALA A 541 17.67 15.47 22.18
C ALA A 541 18.75 15.46 21.07
N ALA A 542 18.33 15.26 19.82
CA ALA A 542 19.26 15.33 18.69
C ALA A 542 19.81 16.75 18.50
N GLN A 543 19.00 17.79 18.71
CA GLN A 543 19.45 19.18 18.64
C GLN A 543 20.41 19.56 19.79
N GLU A 544 20.26 18.95 20.96
CA GLU A 544 21.24 19.11 22.03
C GLU A 544 22.57 18.44 21.67
N ALA A 545 22.54 17.25 21.05
CA ALA A 545 23.75 16.61 20.53
C ALA A 545 24.46 17.49 19.49
N TYR A 546 23.69 18.20 18.63
CA TYR A 546 24.22 19.22 17.73
C TYR A 546 24.85 20.38 18.50
N THR A 547 24.19 20.89 19.53
CA THR A 547 24.66 22.05 20.30
C THR A 547 26.00 21.76 20.98
N GLN A 548 26.19 20.54 21.48
CA GLN A 548 27.42 20.16 22.18
C GLN A 548 28.58 19.79 21.25
N LYS A 549 28.29 19.15 20.10
CA LYS A 549 29.32 18.50 19.26
C LYS A 549 29.16 18.79 17.75
N GLY A 550 28.35 19.76 17.38
CA GLY A 550 28.10 20.17 15.99
C GLY A 550 27.48 19.07 15.13
N ASN A 551 27.73 19.13 13.81
CA ASN A 551 27.21 18.14 12.85
C ASN A 551 27.60 16.70 13.22
N ALA A 552 28.85 16.48 13.67
CA ALA A 552 29.31 15.15 14.07
C ALA A 552 28.47 14.59 15.23
N GLY A 553 28.18 15.42 16.24
CA GLY A 553 27.30 15.06 17.35
C GLY A 553 25.89 14.71 16.91
N PHE A 554 25.29 15.56 16.07
CA PHE A 554 23.95 15.32 15.56
C PHE A 554 23.84 14.00 14.80
N TRP A 555 24.71 13.75 13.82
CA TRP A 555 24.59 12.58 12.97
C TRP A 555 24.89 11.27 13.72
N ALA A 556 25.82 11.28 14.67
CA ALA A 556 26.06 10.14 15.54
C ALA A 556 24.83 9.81 16.41
N TYR A 557 24.19 10.83 16.99
CA TYR A 557 22.98 10.65 17.78
C TYR A 557 21.78 10.21 16.92
N HIS A 558 21.61 10.81 15.75
CA HIS A 558 20.61 10.45 14.74
C HIS A 558 20.69 8.96 14.36
N GLU A 559 21.88 8.43 14.10
CA GLU A 559 22.07 7.01 13.78
C GLU A 559 21.60 6.09 14.91
N VAL A 560 21.90 6.44 16.17
CA VAL A 560 21.46 5.67 17.34
C VAL A 560 19.93 5.72 17.49
N LEU A 561 19.30 6.87 17.24
CA LEU A 561 17.83 6.99 17.27
C LEU A 561 17.17 6.05 16.25
N PHE A 562 17.60 6.07 14.99
CA PHE A 562 16.99 5.21 13.96
C PHE A 562 17.34 3.73 14.12
N LYS A 563 18.54 3.41 14.64
CA LYS A 563 18.94 2.04 14.99
C LYS A 563 17.97 1.44 16.00
N ASN A 564 17.57 2.21 17.02
CA ASN A 564 16.68 1.76 18.09
C ASN A 564 15.18 1.98 17.80
N GLN A 565 14.82 2.72 16.73
CA GLN A 565 13.42 2.97 16.37
C GLN A 565 12.63 1.66 16.20
N GLY A 566 11.48 1.58 16.85
CA GLY A 566 10.57 0.42 16.85
C GLY A 566 10.75 -0.51 18.05
N GLN A 567 11.78 -0.31 18.88
CA GLN A 567 11.89 -0.99 20.18
C GLN A 567 10.93 -0.38 21.21
N PRO A 568 10.45 -1.17 22.19
CA PRO A 568 9.73 -0.62 23.34
C PRO A 568 10.56 0.49 24.01
N ASP A 569 9.91 1.59 24.36
CA ASP A 569 10.52 2.72 25.07
C ASP A 569 11.76 3.33 24.36
N ALA A 570 11.94 3.08 23.05
CA ALA A 570 13.11 3.52 22.29
C ALA A 570 13.40 5.02 22.41
N PHE A 571 12.35 5.82 22.57
CA PHE A 571 12.42 7.28 22.69
C PHE A 571 11.89 7.81 24.04
N SER A 572 11.81 6.94 25.05
CA SER A 572 11.58 7.38 26.42
C SER A 572 12.72 8.29 26.87
N ARG A 573 12.44 9.15 27.87
CA ARG A 573 13.46 10.04 28.45
C ARG A 573 14.71 9.27 28.90
N ALA A 574 14.53 8.11 29.53
CA ALA A 574 15.63 7.26 29.99
C ALA A 574 16.48 6.72 28.83
N SER A 575 15.83 6.26 27.75
CA SER A 575 16.54 5.77 26.56
C SER A 575 17.32 6.89 25.87
N LEU A 576 16.75 8.08 25.73
CA LEU A 576 17.44 9.24 25.15
C LEU A 576 18.67 9.65 25.99
N GLU A 577 18.55 9.69 27.31
CA GLU A 577 19.70 9.96 28.20
C GLU A 577 20.78 8.89 28.08
N LYS A 578 20.40 7.62 27.99
CA LYS A 578 21.34 6.51 27.79
C LYS A 578 22.11 6.66 26.47
N TYR A 579 21.41 6.94 25.36
CA TYR A 579 22.08 7.15 24.08
C TYR A 579 23.04 8.35 24.13
N ALA A 580 22.65 9.42 24.84
CA ALA A 580 23.48 10.62 24.98
C ALA A 580 24.78 10.32 25.73
N GLU A 581 24.69 9.54 26.81
CA GLU A 581 25.84 9.07 27.57
C GLU A 581 26.76 8.18 26.73
N GLU A 582 26.21 7.23 25.97
CA GLU A 582 26.96 6.37 25.05
C GLU A 582 27.66 7.16 23.92
N GLN A 583 27.08 8.29 23.49
CA GLN A 583 27.70 9.22 22.54
C GLN A 583 28.67 10.21 23.22
N GLY A 584 28.90 10.09 24.53
CA GLY A 584 29.81 10.91 25.33
C GLY A 584 29.39 12.38 25.39
N LEU A 585 28.09 12.67 25.43
CA LEU A 585 27.56 14.01 25.65
C LEU A 585 27.69 14.42 27.13
N ASP A 586 27.79 15.72 27.38
CA ASP A 586 27.73 16.30 28.72
C ASP A 586 26.31 16.10 29.27
N MET A 587 26.15 15.11 30.14
CA MET A 587 24.85 14.71 30.66
C MET A 587 24.22 15.74 31.58
N THR A 588 25.02 16.59 32.24
CA THR A 588 24.47 17.68 33.05
C THR A 588 23.80 18.72 32.15
N LYS A 589 24.45 19.11 31.05
CA LYS A 589 23.86 20.02 30.07
C LYS A 589 22.69 19.38 29.33
N PHE A 590 22.83 18.12 28.94
CA PHE A 590 21.82 17.40 28.17
C PHE A 590 20.50 17.28 28.94
N LYS A 591 20.55 16.82 30.19
CA LYS A 591 19.36 16.70 31.04
C LYS A 591 18.70 18.06 31.26
N LYS A 592 19.50 19.07 31.60
CA LYS A 592 19.03 20.45 31.76
C LYS A 592 18.35 20.98 30.50
N ALA A 593 18.90 20.70 29.32
CA ALA A 593 18.34 21.14 28.05
C ALA A 593 16.96 20.52 27.80
N LEU A 594 16.80 19.21 28.05
CA LEU A 594 15.53 18.51 27.90
C LEU A 594 14.50 18.90 28.97
N ASP A 595 14.91 19.08 30.22
CA ASP A 595 14.02 19.53 31.29
C ASP A 595 13.44 20.92 31.01
N ALA A 596 14.26 21.81 30.44
CA ALA A 596 13.86 23.16 30.08
C ALA A 596 13.21 23.28 28.70
N ASN A 597 13.11 22.20 27.92
CA ASN A 597 12.71 22.21 26.51
C ASN A 597 13.47 23.28 25.69
N THR A 598 14.79 23.35 25.89
CA THR A 598 15.65 24.43 25.37
C THR A 598 15.59 24.52 23.84
N HIS A 599 15.41 23.39 23.16
CA HIS A 599 15.42 23.31 21.69
C HIS A 599 14.04 23.32 21.07
N LYS A 600 12.97 23.30 21.87
CA LYS A 600 11.60 23.26 21.38
C LYS A 600 11.28 24.38 20.39
N ALA A 601 11.67 25.62 20.69
CA ALA A 601 11.40 26.75 19.79
C ALA A 601 12.06 26.56 18.41
N PHE A 602 13.27 25.98 18.37
CA PHE A 602 13.94 25.64 17.13
C PHE A 602 13.23 24.51 16.38
N VAL A 603 12.92 23.40 17.06
CA VAL A 603 12.18 22.27 16.49
C VAL A 603 10.83 22.71 15.92
N ASP A 604 10.08 23.54 16.66
CA ASP A 604 8.79 24.09 16.22
C ASP A 604 8.96 25.02 15.01
N SER A 605 10.06 25.79 14.95
CA SER A 605 10.34 26.64 13.79
C SER A 605 10.62 25.84 12.52
N GLU A 606 11.34 24.72 12.63
CA GLU A 606 11.61 23.80 11.51
C GLU A 606 10.32 23.12 11.03
N ASN A 607 9.48 22.68 11.96
CA ASN A 607 8.12 22.21 11.71
C ASN A 607 7.29 23.24 10.92
N SER A 608 7.32 24.51 11.34
CA SER A 608 6.58 25.60 10.71
C SER A 608 7.03 25.86 9.27
N VAL A 609 8.31 25.65 8.94
CA VAL A 609 8.80 25.75 7.56
C VAL A 609 8.15 24.69 6.67
N ALA A 610 8.01 23.47 7.17
CA ALA A 610 7.29 22.41 6.47
C ALA A 610 5.81 22.79 6.27
N ASP A 611 5.14 23.27 7.32
CA ASP A 611 3.72 23.65 7.26
C ASP A 611 3.47 24.78 6.24
N LYS A 612 4.30 25.82 6.23
CA LYS A 612 4.21 26.94 5.26
C LYS A 612 4.43 26.48 3.82
N ALA A 613 5.26 25.46 3.61
CA ALA A 613 5.47 24.83 2.31
C ALA A 613 4.38 23.79 1.95
N GLY A 614 3.36 23.60 2.80
CA GLY A 614 2.32 22.60 2.61
C GLY A 614 2.87 21.16 2.70
N ILE A 615 3.93 20.92 3.46
CA ILE A 615 4.53 19.60 3.69
C ILE A 615 3.91 19.00 4.96
N SER A 616 2.95 18.11 4.77
CA SER A 616 2.14 17.52 5.85
C SER A 616 2.63 16.16 6.36
N GLY A 617 3.62 15.54 5.71
CA GLY A 617 4.09 14.18 6.05
C GLY A 617 5.60 14.02 5.99
N THR A 618 6.08 12.91 6.55
CA THR A 618 7.51 12.54 6.59
C THR A 618 7.72 11.10 6.10
N PRO A 619 8.89 10.78 5.50
CA PRO A 619 9.94 11.72 5.14
C PRO A 619 9.52 12.57 3.94
N ALA A 620 10.02 13.79 3.87
CA ALA A 620 9.82 14.68 2.73
C ALA A 620 11.13 15.40 2.41
N PHE A 621 11.35 15.71 1.13
CA PHE A 621 12.61 16.24 0.65
C PHE A 621 12.41 17.42 -0.28
N VAL A 622 13.28 18.41 -0.17
CA VAL A 622 13.36 19.53 -1.11
C VAL A 622 14.79 19.68 -1.61
N VAL A 623 15.02 19.45 -2.90
CA VAL A 623 16.33 19.55 -3.58
C VAL A 623 16.34 20.80 -4.47
N ASN A 624 16.93 21.91 -4.02
CA ASN A 624 16.88 23.20 -4.73
C ASN A 624 15.47 23.56 -5.27
N GLY A 625 14.45 23.30 -4.44
CA GLY A 625 13.04 23.52 -4.78
C GLY A 625 12.31 22.31 -5.34
N TYR A 626 12.98 21.28 -5.85
CA TYR A 626 12.33 20.03 -6.29
C TYR A 626 11.81 19.23 -5.10
N PHE A 627 10.52 18.93 -5.07
CA PHE A 627 9.88 18.24 -3.98
C PHE A 627 9.78 16.73 -4.22
N ILE A 628 10.07 15.95 -3.18
CA ILE A 628 9.90 14.51 -3.16
C ILE A 628 9.16 14.15 -1.87
N SER A 629 8.00 13.50 -2.01
CA SER A 629 7.19 13.05 -0.88
C SER A 629 7.42 11.56 -0.59
N GLY A 630 7.66 11.24 0.68
CA GLY A 630 7.77 9.87 1.16
C GLY A 630 9.12 9.21 0.90
N ALA A 631 9.23 7.96 1.36
CA ALA A 631 10.41 7.12 1.17
C ALA A 631 10.45 6.60 -0.27
N GLN A 632 11.18 7.30 -1.14
CA GLN A 632 11.31 6.97 -2.56
C GLN A 632 12.60 6.18 -2.86
N PRO A 633 12.68 5.47 -4.01
CA PRO A 633 13.90 4.82 -4.46
C PRO A 633 15.00 5.83 -4.84
N PHE A 634 16.26 5.37 -4.79
CA PHE A 634 17.45 6.17 -5.14
C PHE A 634 17.38 6.81 -6.54
N SER A 635 16.83 6.12 -7.54
CA SER A 635 16.69 6.63 -8.92
C SER A 635 15.91 7.95 -8.97
N LYS A 636 14.79 8.04 -8.23
CA LYS A 636 13.98 9.26 -8.15
C LYS A 636 14.75 10.45 -7.60
N PHE A 637 15.53 10.23 -6.54
CA PHE A 637 16.41 11.25 -5.99
C PHE A 637 17.51 11.63 -6.96
N LYS A 638 18.19 10.64 -7.55
CA LYS A 638 19.29 10.83 -8.49
C LYS A 638 18.87 11.75 -9.64
N LYS A 639 17.72 11.48 -10.24
CA LYS A 639 17.13 12.30 -11.31
C LYS A 639 17.01 13.78 -10.92
N LEU A 640 16.43 14.06 -9.77
CA LEU A 640 16.16 15.43 -9.33
C LEU A 640 17.41 16.15 -8.81
N ILE A 641 18.33 15.42 -8.18
CA ILE A 641 19.63 15.94 -7.77
C ILE A 641 20.48 16.26 -9.01
N ASP A 642 20.54 15.37 -10.00
CA ASP A 642 21.29 15.61 -11.24
C ASP A 642 20.71 16.80 -12.02
N LYS A 643 19.38 16.93 -12.05
CA LYS A 643 18.70 18.09 -12.64
C LYS A 643 19.07 19.38 -11.90
N ALA A 644 19.04 19.38 -10.57
CA ALA A 644 19.46 20.51 -9.75
C ALA A 644 20.95 20.84 -9.92
N MET A 645 21.83 19.84 -10.06
CA MET A 645 23.26 20.04 -10.33
C MET A 645 23.47 20.71 -11.67
N LYS A 646 22.83 20.22 -12.73
CA LYS A 646 22.90 20.84 -14.06
C LYS A 646 22.42 22.30 -14.03
N GLU A 647 21.31 22.57 -13.36
CA GLU A 647 20.78 23.93 -13.19
C GLU A 647 21.70 24.84 -12.36
N ALA A 648 22.48 24.26 -11.43
CA ALA A 648 23.49 24.97 -10.65
C ALA A 648 24.87 25.10 -11.34
N GLY A 649 25.01 24.60 -12.58
CA GLY A 649 26.29 24.57 -13.30
C GLY A 649 27.31 23.57 -12.73
N GLU A 650 26.85 22.55 -12.02
CA GLU A 650 27.67 21.47 -11.44
C GLU A 650 27.59 20.20 -12.29
N THR A 651 28.66 19.40 -12.29
CA THR A 651 28.68 18.08 -12.95
C THR A 651 28.28 16.99 -11.97
N ALA A 652 27.23 16.22 -12.31
CA ALA A 652 26.84 15.05 -11.53
C ALA A 652 27.99 13.99 -11.53
N PRO A 653 28.22 13.27 -10.41
CA PRO A 653 29.14 12.14 -10.38
C PRO A 653 28.68 11.04 -11.35
N ALA A 654 29.62 10.32 -11.97
CA ALA A 654 29.30 9.04 -12.60
C ALA A 654 28.72 8.12 -11.53
N GLY A 655 27.59 7.47 -11.82
CA GLY A 655 26.83 6.70 -10.83
C GLY A 655 27.70 5.65 -10.13
N LEU A 656 27.48 5.44 -8.83
CA LEU A 656 28.17 4.37 -8.10
C LEU A 656 27.86 3.02 -8.75
N PRO A 657 28.87 2.17 -9.03
CA PRO A 657 28.60 0.78 -9.36
C PRO A 657 27.81 0.13 -8.20
N ALA A 658 26.80 -0.67 -8.55
CA ALA A 658 26.02 -1.41 -7.57
C ALA A 658 26.96 -2.16 -6.62
N LYS A 659 26.78 -1.97 -5.31
CA LYS A 659 27.61 -2.57 -4.28
C LYS A 659 27.51 -4.11 -4.43
N ARG A 660 28.64 -4.77 -4.73
CA ARG A 660 28.74 -6.25 -4.67
C ARG A 660 28.19 -6.71 -3.31
N PRO A 661 27.32 -7.74 -3.26
CA PRO A 661 27.06 -8.43 -2.00
C PRO A 661 28.38 -8.92 -1.41
N ALA A 662 28.51 -8.85 -0.08
CA ALA A 662 29.64 -9.50 0.59
C ALA A 662 29.71 -10.97 0.13
N PRO A 663 30.90 -11.53 -0.12
CA PRO A 663 31.02 -12.93 -0.50
C PRO A 663 30.32 -13.76 0.58
N ALA A 664 29.41 -14.63 0.14
CA ALA A 664 28.78 -15.60 1.02
C ALA A 664 29.91 -16.32 1.78
N THR A 665 29.87 -16.26 3.10
CA THR A 665 30.72 -17.09 3.95
C THR A 665 30.51 -18.53 3.49
N GLN A 666 31.57 -19.16 2.99
CA GLN A 666 31.57 -20.58 2.66
C GLN A 666 31.06 -21.34 3.89
N PRO A 667 30.11 -22.27 3.74
CA PRO A 667 29.76 -23.17 4.83
C PRO A 667 31.03 -23.91 5.25
N ALA A 668 31.30 -23.94 6.56
CA ALA A 668 32.44 -24.64 7.12
C ALA A 668 32.48 -26.07 6.59
N ALA A 669 33.64 -26.47 6.07
CA ALA A 669 33.88 -27.83 5.61
C ALA A 669 33.56 -28.83 6.74
N ALA A 670 32.78 -29.85 6.43
CA ALA A 670 32.52 -30.97 7.33
C ALA A 670 33.86 -31.61 7.76
N PRO A 671 34.04 -31.95 9.04
CA PRO A 671 35.25 -32.61 9.48
C PRO A 671 35.36 -33.99 8.81
N ALA A 672 36.53 -34.27 8.23
CA ALA A 672 36.84 -35.56 7.65
C ALA A 672 36.72 -36.68 8.70
N ALA A 673 36.05 -37.76 8.34
CA ALA A 673 35.95 -38.97 9.16
C ALA A 673 37.35 -39.54 9.42
N PRO A 674 37.67 -39.95 10.67
CA PRO A 674 38.91 -40.68 10.94
C PRO A 674 38.80 -42.09 10.35
N LYS A 675 39.94 -42.60 9.85
CA LYS A 675 40.07 -43.95 9.30
C LYS A 675 39.71 -45.03 10.31
#